data_AF-A0A369GX33-F1
#
_entry.id   AF-A0A369GX33-F1
#
_cell.length_a   1.000
_cell.length_b   1.000
_cell.length_c   1.000
_cell.angle_alpha   90.00
_cell.angle_beta   90.00
_cell.angle_gamma   90.00
#
_symmetry.space_group_name_H-M   'P 1'
#
loop_
_entity.id
_entity.type
_entity.pdbx_description
1 polymer ?
#
loop_
_entity_poly.entity_id
_entity_poly.type
_entity_poly.pdbx_seq_one_letter_code
_entity_poly.pdbx_strand_id
1 'polypeptide(L)'
;MANSKFEYVRAFEQTDALLPNTWIVIRLDGRAFTKMCAKYKFTKPNDRRALDLMNAAAKAVVSDLPEITIGYGVSDEYSFVFHKTCNLFERRASKLISTVVSTFTANYIYNWPTYFPDTPLSFPLPTFDGRAVCYPSVENLRDYLSWRQVDCHINNLYNTTFWSLVQLGGLENKDAEKALAGTVASDKNEILFSRFQINYNNEPEMFRKGSVVFRDTDCESQESQSINATDYTIKTKTSRALRCFQPLDLNKMSPLCADPRQVVIALDVPQRSTLLELVQDIISYMISQLEVPAEKQETEIPEKSEGEDDDINKAQKPMTAKEAKTIQEAAVENLRKWRDDFLPKLREIVQVKDTSAIEAERQARREKQEGDDKDPDAETDDLALLRSLYCPIPTPLTDLPVQDRREALTSVLLLLLSTGKYPAHSRVLILHLASALNIPASFVDEQEGEIAKSLLDSSSSSTAQQGMSADAEAAKRKEDNKLSRYWKVGLASVAGAAVIGVTGGLAAPLVAGALSGIMGGVGLGGVASFLAIFWANGALVGALFGAYGAKMTGEMMDSYAKEVEDFRFIPLNNAPEAPHKLRLTIGINGWLASEDDITKPWKVLGPESEAFALRYEMKTLLSLGSALNDLVQSLAWKTLKRELVKRTALATLLAALWPVQVLAMASTSIDNPFQRARHRSRKAGRLLADALVNRVQGERPVSLVGYSLGAAAIHACLQELADRRAFGIVDSVVLIGAPAPADTQHWRALRPVVAGTIFNVFSENDLVLGLVYRLHALDYGVAGLQPITDVPALRNSDLSAAVTGHLRYPLLTADILARCGFAVRPVEDATQEQVDSSDTSAPGEQLAKEITDAQGETQ
;
A
#
# COMPACT_ATOMS: atom_id res chain seq x y z
N MET A 1 26.38 57.30 6.40
CA MET A 1 25.79 56.80 5.14
C MET A 1 24.28 56.90 5.24
N ALA A 2 23.62 57.62 4.33
CA ALA A 2 22.22 58.02 4.45
C ALA A 2 21.17 56.89 4.28
N ASN A 3 21.58 55.67 3.91
CA ASN A 3 20.67 54.54 3.67
C ASN A 3 20.45 53.58 4.86
N SER A 4 21.14 53.75 5.98
CA SER A 4 21.01 52.82 7.12
C SER A 4 19.63 52.88 7.81
N LYS A 5 18.90 53.99 7.71
CA LYS A 5 17.57 54.16 8.32
C LYS A 5 16.55 53.18 7.75
N PHE A 6 16.69 52.78 6.49
CA PHE A 6 15.75 51.89 5.81
C PHE A 6 16.34 50.51 5.52
N GLU A 7 17.60 50.25 5.86
CA GLU A 7 18.27 48.97 5.59
C GLU A 7 17.57 47.78 6.24
N TYR A 8 16.84 48.00 7.34
CA TYR A 8 16.03 46.97 8.00
C TYR A 8 14.99 46.31 7.07
N VAL A 9 14.55 46.98 6.00
CA VAL A 9 13.59 46.40 5.04
C VAL A 9 14.19 45.22 4.28
N ARG A 10 15.52 45.13 4.17
CA ARG A 10 16.23 43.99 3.56
C ARG A 10 16.04 42.71 4.37
N ALA A 11 15.80 42.80 5.68
CA ALA A 11 15.53 41.65 6.54
C ALA A 11 14.15 41.00 6.28
N PHE A 12 13.28 41.64 5.50
CA PHE A 12 12.01 41.06 5.07
C PHE A 12 12.15 40.17 3.83
N GLU A 13 13.32 40.15 3.18
CA GLU A 13 13.59 39.20 2.11
C GLU A 13 13.68 37.79 2.72
N GLN A 14 12.83 36.89 2.23
CA GLN A 14 12.88 35.48 2.62
C GLN A 14 13.91 34.74 1.78
N THR A 15 14.68 33.86 2.43
CA THR A 15 15.61 32.96 1.73
C THR A 15 14.85 31.86 1.01
N ASP A 16 15.11 31.70 -0.28
CA ASP A 16 14.39 30.80 -1.19
C ASP A 16 15.33 29.77 -1.84
N ALA A 17 16.33 29.31 -1.08
CA ALA A 17 17.31 28.34 -1.54
C ALA A 17 16.64 26.96 -1.74
N LEU A 18 16.84 26.38 -2.92
CA LEU A 18 16.36 25.05 -3.28
C LEU A 18 17.27 23.98 -2.67
N LEU A 19 16.66 22.86 -2.25
CA LEU A 19 17.33 21.79 -1.52
C LEU A 19 18.61 21.32 -2.24
N PRO A 20 19.76 21.18 -1.57
CA PRO A 20 20.98 20.65 -2.19
C PRO A 20 20.83 19.19 -2.65
N ASN A 21 21.66 18.76 -3.59
CA ASN A 21 21.69 17.39 -4.14
C ASN A 21 20.36 16.90 -4.75
N THR A 22 19.50 17.83 -5.19
CA THR A 22 18.30 17.53 -5.98
C THR A 22 18.41 18.11 -7.38
N TRP A 23 17.87 17.41 -8.37
CA TRP A 23 17.65 17.95 -9.71
C TRP A 23 16.68 19.12 -9.61
N ILE A 24 16.97 20.23 -10.29
CA ILE A 24 16.06 21.37 -10.33
C ILE A 24 15.45 21.43 -11.73
N VAL A 25 14.13 21.42 -11.80
CA VAL A 25 13.41 21.60 -13.06
C VAL A 25 12.72 22.95 -13.03
N ILE A 26 13.03 23.79 -14.01
CA ILE A 26 12.35 25.06 -14.22
C ILE A 26 11.42 24.90 -15.41
N ARG A 27 10.11 24.93 -15.16
CA ARG A 27 9.10 24.85 -16.20
C ARG A 27 8.57 26.24 -16.53
N LEU A 28 8.64 26.59 -17.80
CA LEU A 28 8.07 27.77 -18.42
C LEU A 28 6.71 27.45 -19.05
N ASP A 29 5.78 28.40 -18.96
CA ASP A 29 4.44 28.28 -19.54
C ASP A 29 4.00 29.62 -20.16
N GLY A 30 3.46 29.59 -21.38
CA GLY A 30 3.04 30.76 -22.12
C GLY A 30 1.82 31.46 -21.53
N ARG A 31 1.97 32.69 -21.03
CA ARG A 31 0.85 33.41 -20.42
C ARG A 31 -0.22 33.80 -21.46
N ALA A 32 -1.40 33.21 -21.33
CA ALA A 32 -2.57 33.46 -22.18
C ALA A 32 -2.33 33.21 -23.69
N PHE A 33 -1.52 32.19 -24.00
CA PHE A 33 -1.12 31.85 -25.37
C PHE A 33 -2.29 31.50 -26.31
N THR A 34 -3.45 31.09 -25.80
CA THR A 34 -4.67 30.93 -26.60
C THR A 34 -5.07 32.22 -27.32
N LYS A 35 -4.99 33.38 -26.64
CA LYS A 35 -5.28 34.69 -27.25
C LYS A 35 -4.23 35.09 -28.28
N MET A 36 -2.97 34.74 -28.01
CA MET A 36 -1.85 34.98 -28.91
C MET A 36 -1.99 34.16 -30.21
N CYS A 37 -2.29 32.87 -30.09
CA CYS A 37 -2.56 32.00 -31.23
C CYS A 37 -3.66 32.56 -32.14
N ALA A 38 -4.74 33.08 -31.55
CA ALA A 38 -5.82 33.71 -32.31
C ALA A 38 -5.37 35.01 -33.00
N LYS A 39 -4.65 35.88 -32.27
CA LYS A 39 -4.17 37.18 -32.78
C LYS A 39 -3.24 37.02 -33.98
N TYR A 40 -2.29 36.09 -33.90
CA TYR A 40 -1.29 35.84 -34.95
C TYR A 40 -1.67 34.70 -35.90
N LYS A 41 -2.92 34.20 -35.82
CA LYS A 41 -3.47 33.18 -36.71
C LYS A 41 -2.58 31.94 -36.83
N PHE A 42 -2.20 31.37 -35.69
CA PHE A 42 -1.40 30.15 -35.67
C PHE A 42 -2.17 29.00 -36.33
N THR A 43 -1.46 28.21 -37.12
CA THR A 43 -2.03 27.01 -37.75
C THR A 43 -2.49 26.03 -36.66
N LYS A 44 -3.67 25.43 -36.88
CA LYS A 44 -4.26 24.43 -35.99
C LYS A 44 -4.31 23.08 -36.72
N PRO A 45 -3.98 21.95 -36.06
CA PRO A 45 -3.75 21.80 -34.62
C PRO A 45 -2.39 22.33 -34.12
N ASN A 46 -1.35 22.31 -34.97
CA ASN A 46 0.02 22.71 -34.62
C ASN A 46 0.58 23.75 -35.61
N ASP A 47 1.28 24.77 -35.12
CA ASP A 47 2.02 25.72 -35.95
C ASP A 47 3.52 25.43 -35.85
N ARG A 48 4.12 24.98 -36.95
CA ARG A 48 5.53 24.61 -37.02
C ARG A 48 6.45 25.79 -36.69
N ARG A 49 6.10 27.00 -37.15
CA ARG A 49 6.91 28.22 -36.95
C ARG A 49 6.99 28.59 -35.47
N ALA A 50 5.86 28.46 -34.77
CA ALA A 50 5.78 28.73 -33.33
C ALA A 50 6.62 27.74 -32.51
N LEU A 51 6.55 26.45 -32.85
CA LEU A 51 7.33 25.41 -32.16
C LEU A 51 8.83 25.54 -32.44
N ASP A 52 9.21 25.83 -33.68
CA ASP A 52 10.62 26.05 -34.04
C ASP A 52 11.17 27.33 -33.35
N LEU A 53 10.35 28.37 -33.19
CA LEU A 53 10.70 29.57 -32.41
C LEU A 53 10.90 29.26 -30.91
N MET A 54 10.00 28.49 -30.31
CA MET A 54 10.15 28.02 -28.91
C MET A 54 11.46 27.21 -28.74
N ASN A 55 11.77 26.35 -29.71
CA ASN A 55 13.00 25.56 -29.71
C ASN A 55 14.26 26.42 -29.89
N ALA A 56 14.21 27.47 -30.70
CA ALA A 56 15.33 28.41 -30.84
C ALA A 56 15.59 29.16 -29.53
N ALA A 57 14.53 29.65 -28.86
CA ALA A 57 14.65 30.29 -27.56
C ALA A 57 15.19 29.32 -26.49
N ALA A 58 14.75 28.06 -26.49
CA ALA A 58 15.27 27.04 -25.58
C ALA A 58 16.74 26.72 -25.82
N LYS A 59 17.18 26.62 -27.08
CA LYS A 59 18.60 26.42 -27.42
C LYS A 59 19.47 27.55 -26.90
N ALA A 60 19.00 28.80 -26.98
CA ALA A 60 19.70 29.95 -26.42
C ALA A 60 19.83 29.83 -24.89
N VAL A 61 18.75 29.48 -24.17
CA VAL A 61 18.78 29.28 -22.71
C VAL A 61 19.74 28.16 -22.31
N VAL A 62 19.67 27.01 -22.98
CA VAL A 62 20.58 25.88 -22.71
C VAL A 62 22.02 26.28 -22.98
N SER A 63 22.27 27.09 -24.02
CA SER A 63 23.62 27.56 -24.38
C SER A 63 24.18 28.55 -23.34
N ASP A 64 23.38 29.51 -22.90
CA ASP A 64 23.75 30.57 -21.95
C ASP A 64 23.97 30.04 -20.52
N LEU A 65 23.26 28.97 -20.14
CA LEU A 65 23.31 28.38 -18.80
C LEU A 65 23.87 26.94 -18.85
N PRO A 66 25.19 26.74 -18.68
CA PRO A 66 25.85 25.44 -18.87
C PRO A 66 25.45 24.37 -17.85
N GLU A 67 24.90 24.75 -16.71
CA GLU A 67 24.41 23.83 -15.68
C GLU A 67 23.11 23.11 -16.08
N ILE A 68 22.47 23.53 -17.17
CA ILE A 68 21.31 22.85 -17.75
C ILE A 68 21.77 21.63 -18.55
N THR A 69 21.28 20.47 -18.15
CA THR A 69 21.60 19.16 -18.73
C THR A 69 20.70 18.80 -19.90
N ILE A 70 19.40 19.02 -19.75
CA ILE A 70 18.38 18.70 -20.75
C ILE A 70 17.23 19.71 -20.68
N GLY A 71 16.69 20.07 -21.83
CA GLY A 71 15.49 20.85 -22.02
C GLY A 71 14.44 20.02 -22.78
N TYR A 72 13.19 20.06 -22.35
CA TYR A 72 12.07 19.42 -23.05
C TYR A 72 10.91 20.40 -23.26
N GLY A 73 10.46 20.54 -24.51
CA GLY A 73 9.41 21.48 -24.90
C GLY A 73 8.24 20.82 -25.60
N VAL A 74 7.03 21.29 -25.28
CA VAL A 74 5.77 20.89 -25.92
C VAL A 74 4.81 22.09 -25.93
N SER A 75 4.08 22.30 -27.03
CA SER A 75 3.10 23.39 -27.16
C SER A 75 3.74 24.75 -26.81
N ASP A 76 3.23 25.42 -25.79
CA ASP A 76 3.66 26.69 -25.22
C ASP A 76 4.43 26.54 -23.91
N GLU A 77 4.82 25.32 -23.52
CA GLU A 77 5.63 25.03 -22.34
C GLU A 77 7.05 24.51 -22.66
N TYR A 78 8.00 24.82 -21.77
CA TYR A 78 9.37 24.31 -21.85
C TYR A 78 9.92 24.02 -20.45
N SER A 79 10.54 22.86 -20.27
CA SER A 79 11.17 22.43 -19.01
C SER A 79 12.68 22.40 -19.15
N PHE A 80 13.40 23.04 -18.24
CA PHE A 80 14.87 23.04 -18.19
C PHE A 80 15.36 22.34 -16.92
N VAL A 81 16.24 21.36 -17.09
CA VAL A 81 16.73 20.51 -15.99
C VAL A 81 18.16 20.88 -15.63
N PHE A 82 18.37 21.41 -14.44
CA PHE A 82 19.68 21.66 -13.87
C PHE A 82 20.19 20.41 -13.15
N HIS A 83 21.49 20.14 -13.28
CA HIS A 83 22.13 19.02 -12.60
C HIS A 83 21.99 19.14 -11.07
N LYS A 84 21.90 18.00 -10.37
CA LYS A 84 21.71 17.97 -8.91
C LYS A 84 22.80 18.67 -8.09
N THR A 85 24.00 18.77 -8.65
CA THR A 85 25.16 19.47 -8.05
C THR A 85 25.24 20.95 -8.40
N CYS A 86 24.27 21.50 -9.15
CA CYS A 86 24.24 22.91 -9.53
C CYS A 86 24.31 23.83 -8.30
N ASN A 87 25.21 24.83 -8.33
CA ASN A 87 25.32 25.84 -7.28
C ASN A 87 25.09 27.27 -7.80
N LEU A 88 24.53 27.39 -9.01
CA LEU A 88 24.24 28.68 -9.65
C LEU A 88 23.30 29.50 -8.76
N PHE A 89 23.66 30.76 -8.52
CA PHE A 89 22.95 31.70 -7.63
C PHE A 89 22.64 31.15 -6.24
N GLU A 90 23.52 30.32 -5.66
CA GLU A 90 23.29 29.67 -4.36
C GLU A 90 21.96 28.87 -4.32
N ARG A 91 21.55 28.36 -5.49
CA ARG A 91 20.30 27.62 -5.69
C ARG A 91 19.03 28.41 -5.34
N ARG A 92 19.08 29.75 -5.32
CA ARG A 92 17.91 30.60 -5.06
C ARG A 92 16.87 30.46 -6.16
N ALA A 93 15.66 30.03 -5.80
CA ALA A 93 14.57 29.77 -6.73
C ALA A 93 14.22 31.00 -7.57
N SER A 94 14.06 32.16 -6.94
CA SER A 94 13.72 33.43 -7.60
C SER A 94 14.74 33.83 -8.66
N LYS A 95 16.04 33.65 -8.38
CA LYS A 95 17.12 33.97 -9.33
C LYS A 95 17.11 33.02 -10.51
N LEU A 96 17.08 31.72 -10.24
CA LEU A 96 17.04 30.70 -11.28
C LEU A 96 15.81 30.85 -12.20
N ILE A 97 14.62 31.03 -11.62
CA ILE A 97 13.37 31.21 -12.37
C ILE A 97 13.43 32.50 -13.20
N SER A 98 13.74 33.65 -12.57
CA SER A 98 13.74 34.93 -13.28
C SER A 98 14.78 34.99 -14.39
N THR A 99 15.97 34.42 -14.18
CA THR A 99 17.00 34.33 -15.23
C THR A 99 16.51 33.47 -16.40
N VAL A 100 16.01 32.25 -16.17
CA VAL A 100 15.52 31.39 -17.26
C VAL A 100 14.33 32.01 -18.00
N VAL A 101 13.34 32.54 -17.27
CA VAL A 101 12.16 33.20 -17.87
C VAL A 101 12.56 34.41 -18.72
N SER A 102 13.44 35.26 -18.19
CA SER A 102 13.85 36.49 -18.88
C SER A 102 14.69 36.20 -20.13
N THR A 103 15.65 35.28 -20.05
CA THR A 103 16.46 34.84 -21.21
C THR A 103 15.59 34.19 -22.27
N PHE A 104 14.64 33.32 -21.88
CA PHE A 104 13.74 32.68 -22.84
C PHE A 104 12.83 33.71 -23.53
N THR A 105 12.21 34.60 -22.76
CA THR A 105 11.31 35.64 -23.30
C THR A 105 12.05 36.59 -24.24
N ALA A 106 13.26 37.03 -23.87
CA ALA A 106 14.09 37.90 -24.70
C ALA A 106 14.44 37.22 -26.04
N ASN A 107 14.88 35.97 -26.00
CA ASN A 107 15.20 35.20 -27.21
C ASN A 107 13.96 34.88 -28.06
N TYR A 108 12.80 34.65 -27.44
CA TYR A 108 11.54 34.44 -28.16
C TYR A 108 11.13 35.70 -28.94
N ILE A 109 11.26 36.89 -28.34
CA ILE A 109 10.97 38.16 -29.01
C ILE A 109 12.03 38.47 -30.07
N TYR A 110 13.30 38.26 -29.76
CA TYR A 110 14.42 38.53 -30.65
C TYR A 110 14.35 37.68 -31.94
N ASN A 111 14.07 36.39 -31.81
CA ASN A 111 13.99 35.47 -32.94
C ASN A 111 12.64 35.53 -33.68
N TRP A 112 11.63 36.22 -33.16
CA TRP A 112 10.30 36.27 -33.77
C TRP A 112 10.30 36.66 -35.26
N PRO A 113 11.01 37.73 -35.71
CA PRO A 113 11.00 38.12 -37.13
C PRO A 113 11.58 37.06 -38.06
N THR A 114 12.44 36.17 -37.56
CA THR A 114 13.04 35.06 -38.31
C THR A 114 11.99 33.98 -38.63
N TYR A 115 11.08 33.71 -37.70
CA TYR A 115 10.06 32.67 -37.86
C TYR A 115 8.70 33.21 -38.35
N PHE A 116 8.43 34.50 -38.11
CA PHE A 116 7.22 35.21 -38.48
C PHE A 116 7.56 36.52 -39.23
N PRO A 117 8.17 36.44 -40.44
CA PRO A 117 8.59 37.62 -41.19
C PRO A 117 7.42 38.52 -41.58
N ASP A 118 6.26 37.92 -41.89
CA ASP A 118 5.08 38.64 -42.40
C ASP A 118 4.18 39.19 -41.28
N THR A 119 4.45 38.84 -40.02
CA THR A 119 3.56 39.15 -38.88
C THR A 119 4.36 39.74 -37.72
N PRO A 120 4.65 41.05 -37.73
CA PRO A 120 5.43 41.68 -36.67
C PRO A 120 4.71 41.62 -35.32
N LEU A 121 5.50 41.45 -34.25
CA LEU A 121 5.01 41.49 -32.88
C LEU A 121 4.39 42.86 -32.57
N SER A 122 3.21 42.84 -31.95
CA SER A 122 2.52 44.02 -31.44
C SER A 122 2.07 43.79 -30.00
N PHE A 123 1.99 44.87 -29.21
CA PHE A 123 1.58 44.81 -27.82
C PHE A 123 0.18 44.15 -27.62
N PRO A 124 -0.03 43.42 -26.50
CA PRO A 124 0.95 43.03 -25.49
C PRO A 124 1.98 42.01 -26.01
N LEU A 125 3.21 42.13 -25.54
CA LEU A 125 4.30 41.20 -25.89
C LEU A 125 4.10 39.83 -25.21
N PRO A 126 4.62 38.75 -25.79
CA PRO A 126 4.59 37.42 -25.18
C PRO A 126 5.33 37.45 -23.84
N THR A 127 4.76 36.78 -22.85
CA THR A 127 5.36 36.62 -21.52
C THR A 127 5.16 35.18 -21.07
N PHE A 128 6.09 34.70 -20.25
CA PHE A 128 6.08 33.33 -19.74
C PHE A 128 6.04 33.35 -18.21
N ASP A 129 5.26 32.44 -17.63
CA ASP A 129 5.33 32.09 -16.21
C ASP A 129 6.43 31.04 -16.01
N GLY A 130 7.04 31.01 -14.83
CA GLY A 130 8.11 30.10 -14.49
C GLY A 130 7.98 29.55 -13.08
N ARG A 131 8.16 28.24 -12.92
CA ARG A 131 8.20 27.58 -11.60
C ARG A 131 9.37 26.63 -11.48
N ALA A 132 9.96 26.55 -10.29
CA ALA A 132 11.01 25.59 -9.97
C ALA A 132 10.44 24.43 -9.15
N VAL A 133 10.84 23.20 -9.50
CA VAL A 133 10.48 21.97 -8.79
C VAL A 133 11.75 21.16 -8.56
N CYS A 134 11.92 20.63 -7.35
CA CYS A 134 13.08 19.79 -7.00
C CYS A 134 12.71 18.31 -7.09
N TYR A 135 13.51 17.54 -7.81
CA TYR A 135 13.40 16.08 -7.88
C TYR A 135 14.61 15.44 -7.18
N PRO A 136 14.40 14.60 -6.15
CA PRO A 136 15.49 14.06 -5.35
C PRO A 136 16.28 12.97 -6.07
N SER A 137 15.68 12.27 -7.04
CA SER A 137 16.30 11.17 -7.77
C SER A 137 16.18 11.33 -9.29
N VAL A 138 16.96 10.55 -10.05
CA VAL A 138 16.92 10.53 -11.51
C VAL A 138 15.62 9.89 -11.99
N GLU A 139 15.09 8.93 -11.25
CA GLU A 139 13.82 8.26 -11.55
C GLU A 139 12.66 9.25 -11.51
N ASN A 140 12.56 10.09 -10.45
CA ASN A 140 11.50 11.11 -10.40
C ASN A 140 11.62 12.15 -11.53
N LEU A 141 12.86 12.49 -11.90
CA LEU A 141 13.11 13.36 -13.05
C LEU A 141 12.65 12.71 -14.37
N ARG A 142 12.92 11.41 -14.56
CA ARG A 142 12.46 10.65 -15.72
C ARG A 142 10.94 10.58 -15.76
N ASP A 143 10.30 10.29 -14.63
CA ASP A 143 8.84 10.25 -14.52
C ASP A 143 8.21 11.61 -14.88
N TYR A 144 8.81 12.71 -14.42
CA TYR A 144 8.39 14.05 -14.82
C TYR A 144 8.48 14.26 -16.34
N LEU A 145 9.62 13.93 -16.96
CA LEU A 145 9.79 14.08 -18.41
C LEU A 145 8.85 13.16 -19.20
N SER A 146 8.64 11.93 -18.74
CA SER A 146 7.68 10.98 -19.30
C SER A 146 6.25 11.50 -19.17
N TRP A 147 5.88 12.08 -18.03
CA TRP A 147 4.57 12.71 -17.83
C TRP A 147 4.33 13.85 -18.83
N ARG A 148 5.31 14.74 -19.02
CA ARG A 148 5.21 15.81 -20.02
C ARG A 148 5.07 15.27 -21.45
N GLN A 149 5.76 14.17 -21.78
CA GLN A 149 5.65 13.54 -23.09
C GLN A 149 4.31 12.80 -23.30
N VAL A 150 3.76 12.17 -22.27
CA VAL A 150 2.42 11.55 -22.34
C VAL A 150 1.35 12.63 -22.54
N ASP A 151 1.45 13.74 -21.82
CA ASP A 151 0.56 14.90 -21.96
C ASP A 151 0.63 15.49 -23.38
N CYS A 152 1.85 15.58 -23.96
CA CYS A 152 2.05 15.92 -25.37
C CYS A 152 1.25 15.01 -26.31
N HIS A 153 1.37 13.69 -26.13
CA HIS A 153 0.70 12.71 -26.99
C HIS A 153 -0.83 12.81 -26.90
N ILE A 154 -1.38 12.89 -25.68
CA ILE A 154 -2.83 13.00 -25.45
C ILE A 154 -3.38 14.27 -26.07
N ASN A 155 -2.75 15.41 -25.79
CA ASN A 155 -3.22 16.71 -26.29
C ASN A 155 -3.08 16.81 -27.82
N ASN A 156 -1.98 16.31 -28.39
CA ASN A 156 -1.79 16.34 -29.84
C ASN A 156 -2.81 15.44 -30.55
N LEU A 157 -3.04 14.21 -30.07
CA LEU A 157 -4.05 13.33 -30.66
C LEU A 157 -5.45 13.95 -30.60
N TYR A 158 -5.83 14.49 -29.43
CA TYR A 158 -7.10 15.19 -29.28
C TYR A 158 -7.22 16.40 -30.22
N ASN A 159 -6.22 17.27 -30.25
CA ASN A 159 -6.24 18.49 -31.06
C ASN A 159 -6.27 18.16 -32.55
N THR A 160 -5.50 17.17 -33.02
CA THR A 160 -5.53 16.75 -34.42
C THR A 160 -6.92 16.27 -34.81
N THR A 161 -7.54 15.38 -34.03
CA THR A 161 -8.90 14.92 -34.32
C THR A 161 -9.93 16.05 -34.24
N PHE A 162 -9.84 16.91 -33.21
CA PHE A 162 -10.74 18.04 -33.03
C PHE A 162 -10.69 19.01 -34.22
N TRP A 163 -9.49 19.44 -34.61
CA TRP A 163 -9.34 20.38 -35.72
C TRP A 163 -9.62 19.75 -37.08
N SER A 164 -9.39 18.45 -37.28
CA SER A 164 -9.86 17.75 -38.49
C SER A 164 -11.39 17.74 -38.57
N LEU A 165 -12.09 17.50 -37.45
CA LEU A 165 -13.56 17.56 -37.41
C LEU A 165 -14.09 18.96 -37.73
N VAL A 166 -13.44 20.01 -37.23
CA VAL A 166 -13.85 21.40 -37.48
C VAL A 166 -13.51 21.83 -38.91
N GLN A 167 -12.27 21.66 -39.35
CA GLN A 167 -11.77 22.21 -40.62
C GLN A 167 -12.15 21.36 -41.84
N LEU A 168 -12.08 20.03 -41.72
CA LEU A 168 -12.38 19.10 -42.81
C LEU A 168 -13.80 18.54 -42.71
N GLY A 169 -14.27 18.30 -41.48
CA GLY A 169 -15.62 17.78 -41.21
C GLY A 169 -16.71 18.84 -41.20
N GLY A 170 -16.36 20.13 -41.13
CA GLY A 170 -17.32 21.24 -41.10
C GLY A 170 -18.15 21.33 -39.81
N LEU A 171 -17.74 20.68 -38.73
CA LEU A 171 -18.42 20.78 -37.44
C LEU A 171 -18.12 22.12 -36.75
N GLU A 172 -19.10 22.65 -36.02
CA GLU A 172 -18.83 23.75 -35.09
C GLU A 172 -17.98 23.25 -33.90
N ASN A 173 -17.22 24.15 -33.27
CA ASN A 173 -16.33 23.80 -32.16
C ASN A 173 -17.05 23.03 -31.03
N LYS A 174 -18.28 23.42 -30.69
CA LYS A 174 -19.08 22.76 -29.64
C LYS A 174 -19.50 21.35 -30.04
N ASP A 175 -19.84 21.15 -31.31
CA ASP A 175 -20.24 19.85 -31.82
C ASP A 175 -19.05 18.91 -31.98
N ALA A 176 -17.89 19.43 -32.36
CA ALA A 176 -16.64 18.68 -32.38
C ALA A 176 -16.22 18.23 -30.98
N GLU A 177 -16.35 19.11 -29.96
CA GLU A 177 -16.08 18.76 -28.56
C GLU A 177 -17.05 17.69 -28.07
N LYS A 178 -18.35 17.83 -28.37
CA LYS A 178 -19.37 16.85 -28.03
C LYS A 178 -19.14 15.50 -28.73
N ALA A 179 -18.69 15.52 -29.99
CA ALA A 179 -18.38 14.30 -30.74
C ALA A 179 -17.16 13.55 -30.18
N LEU A 180 -16.21 14.28 -29.57
CA LEU A 180 -15.03 13.69 -28.94
C LEU A 180 -15.24 13.35 -27.45
N ALA A 181 -16.33 13.80 -26.83
CA ALA A 181 -16.64 13.52 -25.44
C ALA A 181 -16.82 12.01 -25.21
N GLY A 182 -16.04 11.44 -24.29
CA GLY A 182 -16.09 10.01 -23.95
C GLY A 182 -15.38 9.08 -24.94
N THR A 183 -14.78 9.61 -26.01
CA THR A 183 -13.99 8.81 -26.96
C THR A 183 -12.62 8.45 -26.38
N VAL A 184 -12.13 7.24 -26.66
CA VAL A 184 -10.78 6.80 -26.29
C VAL A 184 -9.75 7.11 -27.38
N ALA A 185 -8.49 6.71 -27.21
CA ALA A 185 -7.42 6.97 -28.18
C ALA A 185 -7.59 6.19 -29.49
N SER A 186 -8.08 4.94 -29.44
CA SER A 186 -8.38 4.15 -30.64
C SER A 186 -9.45 4.81 -31.50
N ASP A 187 -10.51 5.32 -30.87
CA ASP A 187 -11.62 5.97 -31.58
C ASP A 187 -11.15 7.23 -32.31
N LYS A 188 -10.28 8.03 -31.69
CA LYS A 188 -9.70 9.23 -32.31
C LYS A 188 -8.83 8.88 -33.53
N ASN A 189 -8.05 7.81 -33.42
CA ASN A 189 -7.27 7.30 -34.55
C ASN A 189 -8.17 6.76 -35.66
N GLU A 190 -9.24 6.05 -35.30
CA GLU A 190 -10.23 5.55 -36.26
C GLU A 190 -10.99 6.68 -36.94
N ILE A 191 -11.39 7.73 -36.21
CA ILE A 191 -12.03 8.94 -36.78
C ILE A 191 -11.10 9.62 -37.79
N LEU A 192 -9.83 9.81 -37.43
CA LEU A 192 -8.82 10.40 -38.31
C LEU A 192 -8.63 9.56 -39.58
N PHE A 193 -8.52 8.24 -39.45
CA PHE A 193 -8.27 7.35 -40.58
C PHE A 193 -9.51 7.15 -41.45
N SER A 194 -10.65 6.79 -40.86
CA SER A 194 -11.87 6.49 -41.61
C SER A 194 -12.45 7.71 -42.31
N ARG A 195 -12.59 8.84 -41.61
CA ARG A 195 -13.30 10.02 -42.13
C ARG A 195 -12.41 10.98 -42.91
N PHE A 196 -11.14 11.08 -42.52
CA PHE A 196 -10.23 12.08 -43.07
C PHE A 196 -9.03 11.46 -43.80
N GLN A 197 -8.88 10.13 -43.81
CA GLN A 197 -7.75 9.43 -44.41
C GLN A 197 -6.40 9.90 -43.84
N ILE A 198 -6.39 10.36 -42.59
CA ILE A 198 -5.20 10.81 -41.88
C ILE A 198 -4.69 9.66 -40.99
N ASN A 199 -3.48 9.19 -41.25
CA ASN A 199 -2.79 8.28 -40.36
C ASN A 199 -1.99 9.08 -39.33
N TYR A 200 -2.47 9.11 -38.08
CA TYR A 200 -1.82 9.85 -37.00
C TYR A 200 -0.34 9.46 -36.81
N ASN A 201 0.05 8.20 -37.07
CA ASN A 201 1.44 7.78 -36.93
C ASN A 201 2.39 8.44 -37.94
N ASN A 202 1.85 8.99 -39.02
CA ASN A 202 2.61 9.72 -40.03
C ASN A 202 2.71 11.23 -39.74
N GLU A 203 2.03 11.73 -38.71
CA GLU A 203 2.21 13.10 -38.25
C GLU A 203 3.68 13.34 -37.83
N PRO A 204 4.22 14.56 -38.04
CA PRO A 204 5.59 14.88 -37.65
C PRO A 204 5.90 14.50 -36.19
N GLU A 205 7.05 13.87 -35.97
CA GLU A 205 7.45 13.40 -34.64
C GLU A 205 7.48 14.52 -33.62
N MET A 206 7.90 15.73 -34.03
CA MET A 206 7.90 16.91 -33.16
C MET A 206 6.53 17.25 -32.59
N PHE A 207 5.45 16.98 -33.33
CA PHE A 207 4.08 17.20 -32.85
C PHE A 207 3.61 16.07 -31.93
N ARG A 208 4.05 14.83 -32.21
CA ARG A 208 3.64 13.64 -31.44
C ARG A 208 4.44 13.43 -30.15
N LYS A 209 5.70 13.90 -30.11
CA LYS A 209 6.68 13.57 -29.08
C LYS A 209 7.27 14.79 -28.39
N GLY A 210 7.03 16.00 -28.90
CA GLY A 210 7.66 17.24 -28.43
C GLY A 210 9.09 17.39 -28.95
N SER A 211 9.85 18.28 -28.31
CA SER A 211 11.24 18.58 -28.67
C SER A 211 12.16 18.42 -27.47
N VAL A 212 13.34 17.83 -27.67
CA VAL A 212 14.39 17.68 -26.66
C VAL A 212 15.60 18.49 -27.10
N VAL A 213 16.18 19.27 -26.18
CA VAL A 213 17.45 19.98 -26.35
C VAL A 213 18.40 19.48 -25.28
N PHE A 214 19.56 18.98 -25.66
CA PHE A 214 20.58 18.50 -24.73
C PHE A 214 21.96 18.87 -25.25
N ARG A 215 22.96 18.81 -24.38
CA ARG A 215 24.37 19.01 -24.74
C ARG A 215 24.95 17.66 -25.15
N ASP A 216 25.49 17.57 -26.34
CA ASP A 216 26.21 16.38 -26.81
C ASP A 216 27.63 16.41 -26.24
N THR A 217 27.99 15.41 -25.44
CA THR A 217 29.30 15.29 -24.79
C THR A 217 30.25 14.34 -25.51
N ASP A 218 29.83 13.72 -26.62
CA ASP A 218 30.58 12.65 -27.30
C ASP A 218 31.40 13.13 -28.51
N CYS A 219 31.95 14.33 -28.43
CA CYS A 219 32.88 14.85 -29.45
C CYS A 219 34.17 15.39 -28.81
N GLU A 220 34.78 14.65 -27.87
CA GLU A 220 36.17 14.92 -27.40
C GLU A 220 36.81 13.73 -26.65
N SER A 221 36.54 12.49 -27.07
CA SER A 221 37.14 11.28 -26.46
C SER A 221 37.61 10.22 -27.46
N GLN A 222 38.04 10.66 -28.65
CA GLN A 222 38.92 9.87 -29.52
C GLN A 222 40.28 10.54 -29.60
N GLU A 223 41.06 10.48 -28.52
CA GLU A 223 42.53 10.55 -28.49
C GLU A 223 42.97 10.72 -27.03
N SER A 224 43.18 9.62 -26.29
CA SER A 224 44.16 9.50 -25.18
C SER A 224 44.04 8.16 -24.43
N GLN A 225 44.79 7.17 -24.91
CA GLN A 225 45.71 6.31 -24.15
C GLN A 225 45.19 5.43 -22.99
N SER A 226 45.10 4.14 -23.33
CA SER A 226 45.52 2.95 -22.58
C SER A 226 46.40 3.15 -21.33
N ILE A 227 45.93 2.77 -20.12
CA ILE A 227 46.76 2.20 -19.03
C ILE A 227 45.94 1.17 -18.23
N ASN A 228 46.63 0.08 -17.87
CA ASN A 228 46.19 -1.24 -17.39
C ASN A 228 45.46 -1.28 -16.03
N ALA A 229 44.51 -2.22 -15.92
CA ALA A 229 44.02 -2.76 -14.66
C ALA A 229 44.93 -3.91 -14.18
N THR A 230 45.27 -3.93 -12.89
CA THR A 230 45.83 -5.13 -12.22
C THR A 230 45.17 -5.34 -10.86
N ASP A 231 44.98 -6.63 -10.58
CA ASP A 231 44.46 -7.36 -9.42
C ASP A 231 44.53 -6.72 -8.03
N TYR A 232 43.58 -7.11 -7.14
CA TYR A 232 43.89 -7.76 -5.87
C TYR A 232 42.68 -8.51 -5.28
N THR A 233 42.86 -9.81 -5.03
CA THR A 233 41.96 -10.71 -4.29
C THR A 233 42.56 -11.00 -2.90
N ILE A 234 41.80 -10.92 -1.80
CA ILE A 234 42.19 -11.52 -0.50
C ILE A 234 41.00 -12.19 0.20
N LYS A 235 41.25 -13.42 0.67
CA LYS A 235 40.40 -14.37 1.40
C LYS A 235 40.45 -14.14 2.92
N THR A 236 39.36 -14.48 3.64
CA THR A 236 39.37 -14.95 5.06
C THR A 236 38.11 -15.77 5.34
N LYS A 237 38.18 -17.10 5.48
CA LYS A 237 38.48 -17.99 6.64
C LYS A 237 37.34 -18.12 7.67
N THR A 238 36.68 -19.29 7.63
CA THR A 238 35.63 -19.80 8.53
C THR A 238 36.22 -20.53 9.75
N SER A 239 35.59 -20.44 10.93
CA SER A 239 35.70 -21.43 12.00
C SER A 239 34.36 -21.67 12.74
N ARG A 240 33.94 -22.95 12.73
CA ARG A 240 32.96 -23.72 13.54
C ARG A 240 32.75 -23.24 15.00
N ALA A 241 31.63 -23.47 15.71
CA ALA A 241 30.44 -24.31 15.49
C ALA A 241 29.29 -23.96 16.48
N LEU A 242 28.04 -24.01 16.00
CA LEU A 242 26.90 -24.65 16.69
C LEU A 242 25.81 -24.96 15.64
N ARG A 243 25.32 -26.21 15.65
CA ARG A 243 24.37 -26.86 14.72
C ARG A 243 22.94 -26.32 15.01
N CYS A 244 21.94 -26.28 14.14
CA CYS A 244 21.67 -26.84 12.83
C CYS A 244 20.40 -26.14 12.29
N PHE A 245 20.46 -25.46 11.16
CA PHE A 245 19.40 -25.39 10.16
C PHE A 245 20.15 -25.24 8.83
N GLN A 246 20.20 -26.30 8.04
CA GLN A 246 20.78 -26.21 6.71
C GLN A 246 19.89 -25.29 5.87
N PRO A 247 20.43 -24.28 5.17
CA PRO A 247 19.69 -23.68 4.08
C PRO A 247 19.56 -24.77 3.00
N LEU A 248 18.34 -25.25 2.74
CA LEU A 248 18.10 -26.00 1.51
C LEU A 248 18.53 -25.11 0.35
N ASP A 249 19.24 -25.70 -0.61
CA ASP A 249 19.70 -25.07 -1.83
C ASP A 249 18.53 -24.31 -2.51
N LEU A 250 18.48 -22.99 -2.33
CA LEU A 250 17.42 -22.10 -2.84
C LEU A 250 17.52 -21.85 -4.36
N ASN A 251 18.23 -22.73 -5.09
CA ASN A 251 18.40 -22.68 -6.52
C ASN A 251 17.61 -23.82 -7.17
N LYS A 252 16.40 -23.47 -7.63
CA LYS A 252 15.39 -24.28 -8.34
C LYS A 252 14.48 -25.15 -7.47
N MET A 253 13.48 -24.53 -6.84
CA MET A 253 12.21 -25.21 -6.56
C MET A 253 11.12 -24.51 -7.39
N SER A 254 10.44 -25.29 -8.23
CA SER A 254 9.23 -24.92 -8.95
C SER A 254 8.02 -25.21 -8.06
N PRO A 255 6.88 -24.50 -8.20
CA PRO A 255 5.68 -24.79 -7.41
C PRO A 255 5.31 -26.26 -7.49
N LEU A 256 4.79 -26.81 -6.39
CA LEU A 256 4.49 -28.25 -6.25
C LEU A 256 3.58 -28.77 -7.39
N CYS A 257 2.64 -27.93 -7.82
CA CYS A 257 1.82 -28.19 -9.00
C CYS A 257 1.71 -26.95 -9.91
N ALA A 258 1.57 -27.19 -11.22
CA ALA A 258 1.46 -26.17 -12.25
C ALA A 258 0.11 -26.19 -13.00
N ASP A 259 -0.84 -26.99 -12.54
CA ASP A 259 -2.18 -27.04 -13.10
C ASP A 259 -3.16 -27.38 -11.95
N PRO A 260 -4.23 -26.59 -11.73
CA PRO A 260 -5.25 -26.93 -10.75
C PRO A 260 -5.94 -28.28 -11.03
N ARG A 261 -5.86 -28.81 -12.26
CA ARG A 261 -6.35 -30.15 -12.62
C ARG A 261 -5.50 -31.28 -12.05
N GLN A 262 -4.32 -30.99 -11.52
CA GLN A 262 -3.49 -31.98 -10.83
C GLN A 262 -4.25 -32.67 -9.67
N VAL A 263 -5.23 -31.98 -9.06
CA VAL A 263 -6.15 -32.57 -8.07
C VAL A 263 -6.88 -33.82 -8.57
N VAL A 264 -7.13 -33.93 -9.89
CA VAL A 264 -7.76 -35.10 -10.50
C VAL A 264 -6.81 -36.30 -10.52
N ILE A 265 -5.50 -36.07 -10.53
CA ILE A 265 -4.50 -37.13 -10.42
C ILE A 265 -4.24 -37.45 -8.94
N ALA A 266 -4.17 -36.44 -8.07
CA ALA A 266 -3.92 -36.64 -6.64
C ALA A 266 -5.07 -37.37 -5.93
N LEU A 267 -6.33 -37.09 -6.30
CA LEU A 267 -7.51 -37.59 -5.60
C LEU A 267 -8.43 -38.43 -6.50
N ASP A 268 -8.99 -39.49 -5.93
CA ASP A 268 -10.03 -40.30 -6.59
C ASP A 268 -11.40 -39.59 -6.61
N VAL A 269 -12.40 -40.16 -7.29
CA VAL A 269 -13.74 -39.53 -7.42
C VAL A 269 -14.39 -39.28 -6.04
N PRO A 270 -14.45 -40.25 -5.10
CA PRO A 270 -14.98 -40.01 -3.76
C PRO A 270 -14.24 -38.90 -2.99
N GLN A 271 -12.90 -38.95 -2.94
CA GLN A 271 -12.07 -37.97 -2.24
C GLN A 271 -12.25 -36.56 -2.83
N ARG A 272 -12.41 -36.46 -4.15
CA ARG A 272 -12.72 -35.20 -4.83
C ARG A 272 -14.07 -34.62 -4.40
N SER A 273 -15.12 -35.43 -4.32
CA SER A 273 -16.41 -34.99 -3.79
C SER A 273 -16.28 -34.52 -2.34
N THR A 274 -15.54 -35.24 -1.50
CA THR A 274 -15.26 -34.84 -0.12
C THR A 274 -14.48 -33.53 -0.03
N LEU A 275 -13.53 -33.27 -0.94
CA LEU A 275 -12.80 -32.00 -0.99
C LEU A 275 -13.74 -30.83 -1.30
N LEU A 276 -14.68 -31.03 -2.24
CA LEU A 276 -15.67 -30.01 -2.57
C LEU A 276 -16.62 -29.75 -1.39
N GLU A 277 -17.08 -30.80 -0.71
CA GLU A 277 -17.91 -30.69 0.50
C GLU A 277 -17.16 -29.95 1.61
N LEU A 278 -15.89 -30.32 1.89
CA LEU A 278 -15.06 -29.65 2.88
C LEU A 278 -14.90 -28.16 2.59
N VAL A 279 -14.62 -27.79 1.34
CA VAL A 279 -14.52 -26.37 0.94
C VAL A 279 -15.86 -25.64 1.14
N GLN A 280 -17.00 -26.28 0.83
CA GLN A 280 -18.32 -25.71 1.06
C GLN A 280 -18.63 -25.55 2.56
N ASP A 281 -18.22 -26.49 3.40
CA ASP A 281 -18.39 -26.46 4.84
C ASP A 281 -17.54 -25.36 5.47
N ILE A 282 -16.28 -25.20 5.03
CA ILE A 282 -15.42 -24.09 5.45
C ILE A 282 -16.05 -22.75 5.10
N ILE A 283 -16.54 -22.58 3.86
CA ILE A 283 -17.18 -21.31 3.45
C ILE A 283 -18.45 -21.06 4.27
N SER A 284 -19.24 -22.10 4.56
CA SER A 284 -20.44 -22.00 5.40
C SER A 284 -20.08 -21.60 6.84
N TYR A 285 -19.00 -22.16 7.39
CA TYR A 285 -18.45 -21.76 8.67
C TYR A 285 -18.00 -20.30 8.66
N MET A 286 -17.26 -19.86 7.64
CA MET A 286 -16.85 -18.46 7.48
C MET A 286 -18.04 -17.49 7.44
N ILE A 287 -19.14 -17.87 6.76
CA ILE A 287 -20.39 -17.09 6.75
C ILE A 287 -21.02 -17.04 8.15
N SER A 288 -21.08 -18.18 8.84
CA SER A 288 -21.66 -18.26 10.20
C SER A 288 -20.91 -17.39 11.23
N GLN A 289 -19.60 -17.19 11.05
CA GLN A 289 -18.80 -16.32 11.92
C GLN A 289 -19.17 -14.83 11.79
N LEU A 290 -19.83 -14.44 10.69
CA LEU A 290 -20.33 -13.08 10.46
C LEU A 290 -21.77 -12.89 10.95
N GLU A 291 -22.55 -13.97 11.01
CA GLU A 291 -23.95 -14.00 11.44
C GLU A 291 -24.01 -14.19 12.97
N VAL A 292 -23.96 -13.12 13.75
CA VAL A 292 -24.08 -13.22 15.23
C VAL A 292 -25.54 -13.49 15.62
N PRO A 293 -25.82 -14.46 16.51
CA PRO A 293 -27.17 -14.72 17.00
C PRO A 293 -27.79 -13.49 17.68
N ALA A 294 -29.02 -13.17 17.32
CA ALA A 294 -29.78 -12.08 17.92
C ALA A 294 -30.29 -12.49 19.31
N GLU A 295 -29.43 -12.44 20.33
CA GLU A 295 -29.89 -12.57 21.72
C GLU A 295 -29.30 -11.52 22.67
N LYS A 296 -30.22 -11.02 23.51
CA LYS A 296 -30.15 -9.92 24.50
C LYS A 296 -30.21 -8.50 23.93
N GLN A 297 -31.40 -8.15 23.44
CA GLN A 297 -31.92 -6.79 23.59
C GLN A 297 -32.08 -6.49 25.09
N GLU A 298 -31.39 -5.47 25.60
CA GLU A 298 -31.65 -4.69 26.83
C GLU A 298 -30.38 -3.84 27.06
N THR A 299 -30.36 -2.51 27.21
CA THR A 299 -31.32 -1.47 27.60
C THR A 299 -30.95 -0.16 26.89
N GLU A 300 -31.91 0.57 26.33
CA GLU A 300 -31.69 1.93 25.79
C GLU A 300 -31.33 2.89 26.94
N ILE A 301 -30.14 3.49 26.88
CA ILE A 301 -29.78 4.64 27.71
C ILE A 301 -30.25 5.91 26.97
N PRO A 302 -31.00 6.83 27.60
CA PRO A 302 -31.66 7.94 26.90
C PRO A 302 -30.65 8.97 26.37
N GLU A 303 -30.78 9.35 25.10
CA GLU A 303 -30.06 10.46 24.48
C GLU A 303 -30.43 11.79 25.17
N LYS A 304 -29.41 12.52 25.66
CA LYS A 304 -29.56 13.90 26.15
C LYS A 304 -29.24 14.91 25.04
N SER A 305 -29.97 16.02 25.09
CA SER A 305 -30.09 17.11 24.12
C SER A 305 -28.77 17.75 23.66
N GLU A 306 -28.71 17.97 22.35
CA GLU A 306 -27.62 18.51 21.54
C GLU A 306 -27.36 20.02 21.76
N GLY A 307 -26.07 20.41 21.73
CA GLY A 307 -25.60 21.78 21.55
C GLY A 307 -24.76 21.88 20.27
N GLU A 308 -24.85 23.00 19.55
CA GLU A 308 -24.45 23.20 18.14
C GLU A 308 -22.93 23.20 17.80
N ASP A 309 -22.04 22.57 18.58
CA ASP A 309 -20.57 22.62 18.34
C ASP A 309 -19.89 21.25 18.09
N ASP A 310 -20.57 20.31 17.40
CA ASP A 310 -20.22 18.87 17.45
C ASP A 310 -19.79 18.16 16.15
N ASP A 311 -19.11 18.84 15.21
CA ASP A 311 -18.51 18.13 14.04
C ASP A 311 -17.22 17.35 14.39
N ILE A 312 -16.67 17.52 15.60
CA ILE A 312 -15.38 16.95 16.02
C ILE A 312 -15.55 15.60 16.77
N ASN A 313 -16.74 15.32 17.35
CA ASN A 313 -16.97 14.16 18.24
C ASN A 313 -17.58 12.91 17.59
N LYS A 314 -17.94 12.94 16.30
CA LYS A 314 -18.52 11.76 15.60
C LYS A 314 -17.64 10.50 15.64
N ALA A 315 -16.32 10.65 15.73
CA ALA A 315 -15.37 9.52 15.67
C ALA A 315 -15.22 8.70 16.98
N GLN A 316 -15.94 9.06 18.05
CA GLN A 316 -15.93 8.33 19.33
C GLN A 316 -17.29 7.75 19.73
N LYS A 317 -18.37 8.01 18.96
CA LYS A 317 -19.68 7.40 19.25
C LYS A 317 -19.60 5.91 18.89
N PRO A 318 -19.84 4.98 19.84
CA PRO A 318 -19.91 3.55 19.53
C PRO A 318 -21.01 3.31 18.51
N MET A 319 -20.74 2.44 17.53
CA MET A 319 -21.73 2.13 16.48
C MET A 319 -22.96 1.48 17.11
N THR A 320 -24.14 1.88 16.64
CA THR A 320 -25.39 1.34 17.17
C THR A 320 -25.58 -0.12 16.76
N ALA A 321 -26.31 -0.89 17.56
CA ALA A 321 -26.64 -2.29 17.23
C ALA A 321 -27.32 -2.45 15.85
N LYS A 322 -28.11 -1.46 15.43
CA LYS A 322 -28.76 -1.44 14.11
C LYS A 322 -27.75 -1.29 12.97
N GLU A 323 -26.79 -0.37 13.12
CA GLU A 323 -25.71 -0.18 12.13
C GLU A 323 -24.84 -1.43 12.03
N ALA A 324 -24.45 -2.01 13.17
CA ALA A 324 -23.67 -3.25 13.23
C ALA A 324 -24.33 -4.39 12.43
N LYS A 325 -25.63 -4.59 12.63
CA LYS A 325 -26.42 -5.60 11.90
C LYS A 325 -26.43 -5.33 10.39
N THR A 326 -26.62 -4.08 9.99
CA THR A 326 -26.68 -3.70 8.56
C THR A 326 -25.36 -3.96 7.85
N ILE A 327 -24.23 -3.75 8.54
CA ILE A 327 -22.88 -4.00 8.04
C ILE A 327 -22.62 -5.51 7.94
N GLN A 328 -23.03 -6.28 8.94
CA GLN A 328 -22.94 -7.75 8.93
C GLN A 328 -23.70 -8.37 7.75
N GLU A 329 -24.94 -7.93 7.51
CA GLU A 329 -25.74 -8.39 6.37
C GLU A 329 -25.05 -8.11 5.03
N ALA A 330 -24.49 -6.90 4.86
CA ALA A 330 -23.75 -6.53 3.66
C ALA A 330 -22.47 -7.35 3.47
N ALA A 331 -21.77 -7.69 4.56
CA ALA A 331 -20.57 -8.52 4.53
C ALA A 331 -20.88 -9.97 4.13
N VAL A 332 -21.97 -10.54 4.67
CA VAL A 332 -22.46 -11.86 4.28
C VAL A 332 -22.81 -11.89 2.79
N GLU A 333 -23.48 -10.87 2.27
CA GLU A 333 -23.78 -10.76 0.83
C GLU A 333 -22.50 -10.70 -0.02
N ASN A 334 -21.49 -9.95 0.42
CA ASN A 334 -20.20 -9.88 -0.27
C ASN A 334 -19.48 -11.24 -0.31
N LEU A 335 -19.43 -11.94 0.83
CA LEU A 335 -18.81 -13.26 0.92
C LEU A 335 -19.55 -14.30 0.06
N ARG A 336 -20.89 -14.23 -0.01
CA ARG A 336 -21.70 -15.08 -0.90
C ARG A 336 -21.40 -14.81 -2.38
N LYS A 337 -21.23 -13.54 -2.78
CA LYS A 337 -20.83 -13.19 -4.16
C LYS A 337 -19.46 -13.77 -4.51
N TRP A 338 -18.47 -13.61 -3.63
CA TRP A 338 -17.14 -14.21 -3.83
C TRP A 338 -17.21 -15.74 -3.93
N ARG A 339 -17.99 -16.40 -3.07
CA ARG A 339 -18.23 -17.85 -3.13
C ARG A 339 -18.81 -18.26 -4.49
N ASP A 340 -19.81 -17.53 -4.98
CA ASP A 340 -20.51 -17.85 -6.22
C ASP A 340 -19.62 -17.66 -7.46
N ASP A 341 -18.60 -16.80 -7.38
CA ASP A 341 -17.56 -16.66 -8.41
C ASP A 341 -16.55 -17.83 -8.43
N PHE A 342 -16.29 -18.45 -7.28
CA PHE A 342 -15.26 -19.47 -7.09
C PHE A 342 -15.79 -20.91 -7.16
N LEU A 343 -16.83 -21.24 -6.38
CA LEU A 343 -17.32 -22.62 -6.24
C LEU A 343 -17.70 -23.31 -7.55
N PRO A 344 -18.34 -22.65 -8.54
CA PRO A 344 -18.63 -23.30 -9.82
C PRO A 344 -17.39 -23.80 -10.54
N LYS A 345 -16.28 -23.06 -10.48
CA LYS A 345 -15.01 -23.44 -11.11
C LYS A 345 -14.38 -24.65 -10.42
N LEU A 346 -14.45 -24.69 -9.08
CA LEU A 346 -13.96 -25.85 -8.33
C LEU A 346 -14.79 -27.08 -8.66
N ARG A 347 -16.11 -26.94 -8.70
CA ARG A 347 -17.03 -28.01 -9.07
C ARG A 347 -16.73 -28.57 -10.46
N GLU A 348 -16.44 -27.72 -11.45
CA GLU A 348 -16.10 -28.14 -12.81
C GLU A 348 -14.87 -29.05 -12.84
N ILE A 349 -13.79 -28.69 -12.14
CA ILE A 349 -12.54 -29.46 -12.11
C ILE A 349 -12.71 -30.77 -11.33
N VAL A 350 -13.37 -30.71 -10.18
CA VAL A 350 -13.52 -31.84 -9.27
C VAL A 350 -14.45 -32.91 -9.87
N GLN A 351 -15.46 -32.52 -10.66
CA GLN A 351 -16.43 -33.45 -11.27
C GLN A 351 -16.00 -34.04 -12.62
N VAL A 352 -14.77 -33.78 -13.08
CA VAL A 352 -14.23 -34.39 -14.30
C VAL A 352 -14.25 -35.92 -14.19
N LYS A 353 -14.83 -36.59 -15.19
CA LYS A 353 -14.86 -38.06 -15.24
C LYS A 353 -13.47 -38.63 -15.48
N ASP A 354 -13.17 -39.71 -14.79
CA ASP A 354 -11.92 -40.42 -14.97
C ASP A 354 -11.90 -41.12 -16.33
N THR A 355 -10.85 -40.86 -17.09
CA THR A 355 -10.53 -41.59 -18.32
C THR A 355 -9.48 -42.63 -18.00
N SER A 356 -9.37 -43.67 -18.82
CA SER A 356 -8.35 -44.72 -18.63
C SER A 356 -6.92 -44.18 -18.57
N ALA A 357 -6.63 -43.04 -19.20
CA ALA A 357 -5.35 -42.36 -19.10
C ALA A 357 -5.10 -41.75 -17.72
N ILE A 358 -6.12 -41.15 -17.09
CA ILE A 358 -6.03 -40.60 -15.74
C ILE A 358 -5.81 -41.73 -14.72
N GLU A 359 -6.54 -42.83 -14.87
CA GLU A 359 -6.39 -44.00 -14.01
C GLU A 359 -4.99 -44.63 -14.12
N ALA A 360 -4.46 -44.75 -15.35
CA ALA A 360 -3.10 -45.23 -15.59
C ALA A 360 -2.03 -44.32 -14.96
N GLU A 361 -2.17 -43.00 -15.06
CA GLU A 361 -1.24 -42.04 -14.44
C GLU A 361 -1.29 -42.11 -12.91
N ARG A 362 -2.48 -42.24 -12.31
CA ARG A 362 -2.62 -42.45 -10.87
C ARG A 362 -1.93 -43.72 -10.40
N GLN A 363 -2.10 -44.81 -11.15
CA GLN A 363 -1.47 -46.08 -10.82
C GLN A 363 0.06 -45.98 -10.90
N ALA A 364 0.59 -45.40 -11.99
CA ALA A 364 2.02 -45.16 -12.15
C ALA A 364 2.61 -44.26 -11.06
N ARG A 365 1.83 -43.32 -10.54
CA ARG A 365 2.20 -42.46 -9.41
C ARG A 365 2.24 -43.22 -8.08
N ARG A 366 1.21 -44.03 -7.79
CA ARG A 366 1.16 -44.85 -6.57
C ARG A 366 2.37 -45.79 -6.48
N GLU A 367 2.74 -46.41 -7.60
CA GLU A 367 3.93 -47.28 -7.70
C GLU A 367 5.26 -46.53 -7.44
N LYS A 368 5.31 -45.21 -7.68
CA LYS A 368 6.49 -44.37 -7.38
C LYS A 368 6.54 -43.88 -5.92
N GLN A 369 5.39 -43.80 -5.25
CA GLN A 369 5.28 -43.26 -3.88
C GLN A 369 5.53 -44.31 -2.78
N GLU A 370 5.56 -45.61 -3.09
CA GLU A 370 5.79 -46.71 -2.14
C GLU A 370 7.21 -46.75 -1.48
N GLY A 371 7.99 -45.67 -1.53
CA GLY A 371 9.38 -45.63 -1.07
C GLY A 371 9.79 -44.51 -0.08
N ASP A 372 8.93 -43.55 0.23
CA ASP A 372 9.32 -42.35 1.00
C ASP A 372 8.29 -41.98 2.08
N ASP A 373 8.16 -42.85 3.09
CA ASP A 373 7.12 -42.76 4.12
C ASP A 373 7.66 -42.18 5.44
N LYS A 374 8.19 -40.96 5.37
CA LYS A 374 8.38 -40.12 6.56
C LYS A 374 7.43 -38.95 6.43
N ASP A 375 6.40 -38.90 7.28
CA ASP A 375 5.57 -37.73 7.43
C ASP A 375 6.44 -36.57 7.98
N PRO A 376 6.83 -35.59 7.15
CA PRO A 376 7.66 -34.48 7.59
C PRO A 376 6.85 -33.46 8.41
N ASP A 377 5.51 -33.58 8.42
CA ASP A 377 4.56 -32.66 9.02
C ASP A 377 3.99 -33.18 10.36
N ALA A 378 4.63 -34.20 10.96
CA ALA A 378 4.30 -34.67 12.31
C ALA A 378 4.30 -33.50 13.31
N GLU A 379 3.28 -33.44 14.19
CA GLU A 379 2.91 -32.31 15.06
C GLU A 379 4.02 -31.26 15.30
N THR A 380 4.05 -30.25 14.44
CA THR A 380 4.90 -29.08 14.60
C THR A 380 4.20 -28.00 15.43
N ASP A 381 4.97 -27.16 16.13
CA ASP A 381 4.43 -26.00 16.87
C ASP A 381 3.62 -25.07 15.94
N ASP A 382 4.02 -24.96 14.68
CA ASP A 382 3.32 -24.19 13.64
C ASP A 382 1.93 -24.77 13.33
N LEU A 383 1.82 -26.10 13.18
CA LEU A 383 0.53 -26.76 12.95
C LEU A 383 -0.41 -26.61 14.15
N ALA A 384 0.13 -26.71 15.37
CA ALA A 384 -0.63 -26.49 16.60
C ALA A 384 -1.16 -25.04 16.67
N LEU A 385 -0.32 -24.05 16.34
CA LEU A 385 -0.70 -22.65 16.29
C LEU A 385 -1.76 -22.39 15.21
N LEU A 386 -1.59 -22.94 14.00
CA LEU A 386 -2.55 -22.82 12.91
C LEU A 386 -3.92 -23.38 13.31
N ARG A 387 -3.99 -24.59 13.88
CA ARG A 387 -5.25 -25.19 14.36
C ARG A 387 -5.87 -24.39 15.49
N SER A 388 -5.03 -23.81 16.35
CA SER A 388 -5.51 -22.92 17.40
C SER A 388 -6.23 -21.73 16.78
N LEU A 389 -5.71 -21.16 15.69
CA LEU A 389 -6.23 -19.97 14.99
C LEU A 389 -7.46 -20.28 14.12
N TYR A 390 -7.37 -21.36 13.34
CA TYR A 390 -8.36 -21.82 12.38
C TYR A 390 -8.76 -23.23 12.75
N CYS A 391 -9.86 -23.40 13.50
CA CYS A 391 -10.30 -24.71 13.95
C CYS A 391 -10.51 -25.66 12.76
N PRO A 392 -9.90 -26.86 12.76
CA PRO A 392 -10.03 -27.80 11.66
C PRO A 392 -11.45 -28.37 11.60
N ILE A 393 -12.00 -28.46 10.39
CA ILE A 393 -13.25 -29.18 10.14
C ILE A 393 -12.88 -30.65 9.89
N PRO A 394 -13.45 -31.62 10.64
CA PRO A 394 -13.12 -33.02 10.46
C PRO A 394 -13.40 -33.51 9.04
N THR A 395 -12.45 -34.25 8.46
CA THR A 395 -12.54 -34.77 7.10
C THR A 395 -11.77 -36.08 6.98
N PRO A 396 -12.24 -37.07 6.20
CA PRO A 396 -11.48 -38.29 5.94
C PRO A 396 -10.24 -38.04 5.04
N LEU A 397 -10.09 -36.82 4.48
CA LEU A 397 -8.92 -36.44 3.69
C LEU A 397 -7.64 -36.31 4.51
N THR A 398 -7.73 -36.31 5.85
CA THR A 398 -6.55 -36.33 6.73
C THR A 398 -5.72 -37.59 6.59
N ASP A 399 -6.35 -38.72 6.23
CA ASP A 399 -5.71 -40.04 6.15
C ASP A 399 -4.93 -40.23 4.83
N LEU A 400 -5.01 -39.25 3.93
CA LEU A 400 -4.30 -39.29 2.66
C LEU A 400 -2.80 -39.03 2.85
N PRO A 401 -1.95 -39.53 1.93
CA PRO A 401 -0.53 -39.20 1.90
C PRO A 401 -0.32 -37.67 1.90
N VAL A 402 0.68 -37.22 2.65
CA VAL A 402 1.00 -35.79 2.82
C VAL A 402 1.09 -35.05 1.48
N GLN A 403 1.72 -35.68 0.48
CA GLN A 403 1.88 -35.12 -0.86
C GLN A 403 0.53 -34.87 -1.56
N ASP A 404 -0.42 -35.78 -1.42
CA ASP A 404 -1.73 -35.67 -2.06
C ASP A 404 -2.56 -34.57 -1.37
N ARG A 405 -2.44 -34.44 -0.03
CA ARG A 405 -3.04 -33.33 0.73
C ARG A 405 -2.47 -31.97 0.27
N ARG A 406 -1.14 -31.88 0.15
CA ARG A 406 -0.42 -30.68 -0.29
C ARG A 406 -0.80 -30.30 -1.72
N GLU A 407 -0.85 -31.26 -2.64
CA GLU A 407 -1.27 -30.99 -4.02
C GLU A 407 -2.74 -30.56 -4.12
N ALA A 408 -3.63 -31.14 -3.32
CA ALA A 408 -5.03 -30.71 -3.27
C ALA A 408 -5.13 -29.25 -2.81
N LEU A 409 -4.40 -28.86 -1.76
CA LEU A 409 -4.35 -27.48 -1.28
C LEU A 409 -3.78 -26.52 -2.33
N THR A 410 -2.63 -26.84 -2.94
CA THR A 410 -2.01 -25.99 -3.97
C THR A 410 -2.91 -25.89 -5.21
N SER A 411 -3.63 -26.96 -5.57
CA SER A 411 -4.60 -26.92 -6.68
C SER A 411 -5.75 -25.94 -6.42
N VAL A 412 -6.29 -25.93 -5.19
CA VAL A 412 -7.33 -24.98 -4.78
C VAL A 412 -6.78 -23.54 -4.77
N LEU A 413 -5.56 -23.34 -4.30
CA LEU A 413 -4.90 -22.02 -4.31
C LEU A 413 -4.72 -21.49 -5.74
N LEU A 414 -4.21 -22.31 -6.67
CA LEU A 414 -4.08 -21.95 -8.08
C LEU A 414 -5.43 -21.60 -8.72
N LEU A 415 -6.48 -22.33 -8.37
CA LEU A 415 -7.82 -22.06 -8.85
C LEU A 415 -8.36 -20.72 -8.32
N LEU A 416 -8.13 -20.38 -7.05
CA LEU A 416 -8.49 -19.08 -6.48
C LEU A 416 -7.76 -17.95 -7.23
N LEU A 417 -6.46 -18.12 -7.48
CA LEU A 417 -5.66 -17.15 -8.24
C LEU A 417 -6.10 -17.03 -9.70
N SER A 418 -6.65 -18.10 -10.30
CA SER A 418 -7.22 -18.07 -11.65
C SER A 418 -8.43 -17.14 -11.82
N THR A 419 -8.97 -16.59 -10.73
CA THR A 419 -10.00 -15.55 -10.79
C THR A 419 -9.42 -14.16 -11.11
N GLY A 420 -8.08 -14.02 -11.11
CA GLY A 420 -7.38 -12.73 -11.27
C GLY A 420 -7.44 -11.86 -10.00
N LYS A 421 -7.96 -12.38 -8.89
CA LYS A 421 -8.04 -11.70 -7.59
C LYS A 421 -7.56 -12.63 -6.49
N TYR A 422 -6.92 -12.07 -5.46
CA TYR A 422 -6.56 -12.80 -4.25
C TYR A 422 -7.03 -12.07 -2.99
N PRO A 423 -8.36 -11.94 -2.80
CA PRO A 423 -8.91 -11.24 -1.64
C PRO A 423 -8.63 -11.98 -0.33
N ALA A 424 -8.81 -11.28 0.79
CA ALA A 424 -8.60 -11.83 2.12
C ALA A 424 -9.44 -13.09 2.41
N HIS A 425 -10.65 -13.19 1.85
CA HIS A 425 -11.49 -14.39 1.97
C HIS A 425 -10.84 -15.64 1.35
N SER A 426 -10.14 -15.50 0.22
CA SER A 426 -9.44 -16.61 -0.43
C SER A 426 -8.32 -17.15 0.44
N ARG A 427 -7.55 -16.26 1.06
CA ARG A 427 -6.47 -16.63 1.96
C ARG A 427 -6.98 -17.32 3.23
N VAL A 428 -8.03 -16.78 3.85
CA VAL A 428 -8.67 -17.39 5.03
C VAL A 428 -9.23 -18.77 4.73
N LEU A 429 -9.84 -18.97 3.55
CA LEU A 429 -10.27 -20.28 3.09
C LEU A 429 -9.10 -21.27 3.01
N ILE A 430 -7.96 -20.86 2.44
CA ILE A 430 -6.77 -21.71 2.33
C ILE A 430 -6.19 -22.05 3.70
N LEU A 431 -6.18 -21.13 4.67
CA LEU A 431 -5.70 -21.41 6.03
C LEU A 431 -6.61 -22.39 6.78
N HIS A 432 -7.94 -22.27 6.62
CA HIS A 432 -8.87 -23.27 7.13
C HIS A 432 -8.69 -24.64 6.46
N LEU A 433 -8.45 -24.66 5.14
CA LEU A 433 -8.20 -25.89 4.40
C LEU A 433 -6.89 -26.54 4.83
N ALA A 434 -5.82 -25.77 5.01
CA ALA A 434 -4.53 -26.23 5.54
C ALA A 434 -4.70 -26.87 6.92
N SER A 435 -5.43 -26.19 7.81
CA SER A 435 -5.74 -26.70 9.14
C SER A 435 -6.52 -28.03 9.09
N ALA A 436 -7.56 -28.11 8.25
CA ALA A 436 -8.37 -29.33 8.08
C ALA A 436 -7.58 -30.50 7.46
N LEU A 437 -6.60 -30.21 6.59
CA LEU A 437 -5.75 -31.21 5.93
C LEU A 437 -4.47 -31.55 6.70
N ASN A 438 -4.28 -31.00 7.91
CA ASN A 438 -3.07 -31.18 8.71
C ASN A 438 -1.79 -30.72 8.00
N ILE A 439 -1.86 -29.57 7.33
CA ILE A 439 -0.74 -28.95 6.62
C ILE A 439 -0.29 -27.71 7.42
N PRO A 440 1.01 -27.58 7.77
CA PRO A 440 1.53 -26.40 8.45
C PRO A 440 1.31 -25.09 7.68
N ALA A 441 1.23 -23.96 8.40
CA ALA A 441 1.06 -22.65 7.77
C ALA A 441 2.29 -22.28 6.93
N SER A 442 3.49 -22.68 7.37
CA SER A 442 4.74 -22.46 6.64
C SER A 442 4.70 -23.01 5.20
N PHE A 443 4.04 -24.15 4.97
CA PHE A 443 3.88 -24.69 3.63
C PHE A 443 3.01 -23.79 2.74
N VAL A 444 1.94 -23.21 3.30
CA VAL A 444 1.09 -22.25 2.56
C VAL A 444 1.91 -21.01 2.19
N ASP A 445 2.71 -20.51 3.12
CA ASP A 445 3.60 -19.36 2.94
C ASP A 445 4.61 -19.61 1.80
N GLU A 446 5.26 -20.77 1.83
CA GLU A 446 6.20 -21.21 0.79
C GLU A 446 5.52 -21.30 -0.59
N GLN A 447 4.36 -21.95 -0.68
CA GLN A 447 3.64 -22.08 -1.94
C GLN A 447 3.17 -20.73 -2.50
N GLU A 448 2.68 -19.82 -1.65
CA GLU A 448 2.35 -18.46 -2.07
C GLU A 448 3.59 -17.71 -2.59
N GLY A 449 4.76 -17.90 -1.95
CA GLY A 449 6.03 -17.32 -2.36
C GLY A 449 6.54 -17.85 -3.70
N GLU A 450 6.49 -19.16 -3.91
CA GLU A 450 6.89 -19.83 -5.15
C GLU A 450 5.98 -19.46 -6.32
N ILE A 451 4.67 -19.47 -6.11
CA ILE A 451 3.70 -19.04 -7.12
C ILE A 451 3.95 -17.58 -7.48
N ALA A 452 4.12 -16.69 -6.50
CA ALA A 452 4.41 -15.28 -6.77
C ALA A 452 5.65 -15.08 -7.66
N LYS A 453 6.73 -15.80 -7.35
CA LYS A 453 7.96 -15.77 -8.14
C LYS A 453 7.72 -16.28 -9.56
N SER A 454 7.03 -17.42 -9.70
CA SER A 454 6.69 -17.99 -11.01
C SER A 454 5.82 -17.06 -11.86
N LEU A 455 4.91 -16.29 -11.24
CA LEU A 455 4.06 -15.31 -11.91
C LEU A 455 4.90 -14.15 -12.50
N LEU A 456 5.84 -13.64 -11.71
CA LEU A 456 6.72 -12.55 -12.13
C LEU A 456 7.70 -12.99 -13.21
N ASP A 457 8.36 -14.14 -13.02
CA ASP A 457 9.34 -14.68 -13.96
C ASP A 457 8.70 -14.93 -15.34
N SER A 458 7.49 -15.50 -15.37
CA SER A 458 6.75 -15.76 -16.62
C SER A 458 6.38 -14.48 -17.36
N SER A 459 6.00 -13.42 -16.62
CA SER A 459 5.63 -12.12 -17.20
C SER A 459 6.82 -11.34 -17.77
N SER A 460 8.04 -11.58 -17.25
CA SER A 460 9.28 -10.94 -17.69
C SER A 460 9.92 -11.60 -18.93
N SER A 461 9.45 -12.79 -19.31
CA SER A 461 9.93 -13.50 -20.50
C SER A 461 9.32 -12.93 -21.80
N SER A 462 10.13 -12.87 -22.86
CA SER A 462 9.89 -12.19 -24.15
C SER A 462 8.66 -12.66 -24.95
N THR A 463 7.88 -13.62 -24.46
CA THR A 463 6.64 -14.11 -25.08
C THR A 463 5.39 -13.31 -24.64
N ALA A 464 5.48 -12.51 -23.57
CA ALA A 464 4.36 -11.73 -23.01
C ALA A 464 4.01 -10.43 -23.79
N GLN A 465 4.76 -10.07 -24.84
CA GLN A 465 4.55 -8.86 -25.65
C GLN A 465 3.26 -8.85 -26.51
N GLN A 466 2.48 -9.94 -26.53
CA GLN A 466 1.20 -10.02 -27.26
C GLN A 466 -0.06 -9.87 -26.39
N GLY A 467 0.06 -9.83 -25.05
CA GLY A 467 -1.06 -9.57 -24.14
C GLY A 467 -1.14 -8.09 -23.76
N MET A 468 -2.34 -7.50 -23.79
CA MET A 468 -2.60 -6.09 -23.43
C MET A 468 -1.90 -5.69 -22.11
N SER A 469 -1.26 -4.52 -22.08
CA SER A 469 -0.48 -4.10 -20.90
C SER A 469 -1.39 -3.79 -19.70
N ALA A 470 -0.89 -4.09 -18.50
CA ALA A 470 -1.54 -3.81 -17.22
C ALA A 470 -1.97 -2.34 -17.05
N ASP A 471 -1.29 -1.41 -17.74
CA ASP A 471 -1.62 0.01 -17.73
C ASP A 471 -2.93 0.34 -18.47
N ALA A 472 -3.27 -0.43 -19.51
CA ALA A 472 -4.50 -0.25 -20.27
C ALA A 472 -5.75 -0.63 -19.45
N GLU A 473 -5.65 -1.67 -18.61
CA GLU A 473 -6.75 -2.11 -17.75
C GLU A 473 -6.93 -1.21 -16.53
N ALA A 474 -5.82 -0.70 -15.96
CA ALA A 474 -5.85 0.33 -14.92
C ALA A 474 -6.41 1.68 -15.42
N ALA A 475 -6.15 2.03 -16.69
CA ALA A 475 -6.73 3.20 -17.35
C ALA A 475 -8.24 3.04 -17.58
N LYS A 476 -8.68 1.87 -18.06
CA LYS A 476 -10.10 1.54 -18.26
C LYS A 476 -10.90 1.58 -16.95
N ARG A 477 -10.31 1.08 -15.84
CA ARG A 477 -10.91 1.18 -14.49
C ARG A 477 -10.99 2.61 -13.97
N LYS A 478 -10.05 3.50 -14.35
CA LYS A 478 -10.11 4.94 -14.03
C LYS A 478 -11.25 5.63 -14.77
N GLU A 479 -11.62 5.16 -15.97
CA GLU A 479 -12.82 5.61 -16.69
C GLU A 479 -14.10 5.08 -16.03
N ASP A 480 -14.15 3.79 -15.68
CA ASP A 480 -15.30 3.18 -15.00
C ASP A 480 -15.58 3.80 -13.61
N ASN A 481 -14.52 4.12 -12.83
CA ASN A 481 -14.66 4.79 -11.54
C ASN A 481 -15.10 6.26 -11.69
N LYS A 482 -14.71 6.95 -12.77
CA LYS A 482 -15.21 8.31 -13.08
C LYS A 482 -16.69 8.29 -13.45
N LEU A 483 -17.15 7.26 -14.15
CA LEU A 483 -18.57 7.03 -14.47
C LEU A 483 -19.41 6.75 -13.21
N SER A 484 -18.88 6.00 -12.24
CA SER A 484 -19.58 5.72 -10.96
C SER A 484 -19.83 6.97 -10.10
N ARG A 485 -18.99 8.01 -10.26
CA ARG A 485 -19.06 9.25 -9.47
C ARG A 485 -20.15 10.20 -9.96
N TYR A 486 -20.64 10.02 -11.19
CA TYR A 486 -21.76 10.80 -11.75
C TYR A 486 -23.15 10.27 -11.35
N TRP A 487 -23.25 9.02 -10.87
CA TRP A 487 -24.52 8.41 -10.43
C TRP A 487 -24.79 8.49 -8.92
N LYS A 488 -23.84 8.98 -8.11
CA LYS A 488 -23.96 9.01 -6.64
C LYS A 488 -24.68 10.24 -6.05
N VAL A 489 -25.22 11.14 -6.87
CA VAL A 489 -25.96 12.33 -6.39
C VAL A 489 -27.46 12.31 -6.76
N GLY A 490 -27.97 11.22 -7.35
CA GLY A 490 -29.42 11.15 -7.61
C GLY A 490 -29.91 9.77 -7.99
N LEU A 491 -30.31 8.97 -6.99
CA LEU A 491 -31.63 8.32 -6.90
C LEU A 491 -31.64 7.35 -5.71
N ALA A 492 -32.20 7.79 -4.59
CA ALA A 492 -32.87 6.90 -3.66
C ALA A 492 -34.33 6.79 -4.12
N SER A 493 -34.71 5.76 -4.87
CA SER A 493 -36.09 5.21 -4.93
C SER A 493 -36.25 4.09 -5.96
N VAL A 494 -36.73 2.95 -5.46
CA VAL A 494 -37.68 2.00 -6.07
C VAL A 494 -37.25 1.21 -7.33
N ALA A 495 -37.08 -0.09 -7.11
CA ALA A 495 -37.43 -1.25 -7.96
C ALA A 495 -37.58 -1.05 -9.48
N GLY A 496 -36.74 -1.73 -10.26
CA GLY A 496 -36.98 -1.96 -11.68
C GLY A 496 -35.76 -2.51 -12.40
N ALA A 497 -35.85 -3.74 -12.89
CA ALA A 497 -34.81 -4.44 -13.63
C ALA A 497 -34.28 -3.62 -14.82
N ALA A 498 -32.95 -3.50 -14.90
CA ALA A 498 -32.22 -3.21 -16.14
C ALA A 498 -30.96 -4.09 -16.16
N VAL A 499 -31.09 -5.21 -16.87
CA VAL A 499 -29.99 -6.06 -17.36
C VAL A 499 -29.19 -5.26 -18.39
N ILE A 500 -27.90 -5.63 -18.57
CA ILE A 500 -26.90 -5.18 -19.58
C ILE A 500 -25.87 -4.18 -19.00
N GLY A 501 -24.57 -4.47 -18.86
CA GLY A 501 -23.77 -5.65 -19.17
C GLY A 501 -22.31 -5.41 -18.74
N VAL A 502 -21.81 -6.23 -17.80
CA VAL A 502 -20.37 -6.32 -17.44
C VAL A 502 -20.03 -7.81 -17.29
N THR A 503 -20.16 -8.55 -18.37
CA THR A 503 -19.56 -9.90 -18.52
C THR A 503 -18.79 -10.05 -19.85
N GLY A 504 -18.70 -8.99 -20.66
CA GLY A 504 -18.13 -9.02 -22.01
C GLY A 504 -16.62 -8.81 -22.14
N GLY A 505 -15.81 -9.03 -21.10
CA GLY A 505 -14.36 -8.76 -21.16
C GLY A 505 -13.43 -9.74 -20.43
N LEU A 506 -13.94 -10.73 -19.70
CA LEU A 506 -13.12 -11.71 -18.96
C LEU A 506 -13.56 -13.16 -19.19
N ALA A 507 -14.44 -13.41 -20.17
CA ALA A 507 -14.90 -14.74 -20.53
C ALA A 507 -14.42 -15.13 -21.94
N ALA A 508 -13.09 -15.34 -22.08
CA ALA A 508 -12.41 -16.29 -22.98
C ALA A 508 -10.92 -15.95 -22.96
N PRO A 509 -10.05 -16.83 -22.42
CA PRO A 509 -9.90 -18.19 -22.94
C PRO A 509 -9.84 -19.25 -21.82
N LEU A 510 -10.97 -19.59 -21.19
CA LEU A 510 -11.10 -20.91 -20.55
C LEU A 510 -11.62 -21.97 -21.54
N VAL A 511 -12.19 -21.56 -22.68
CA VAL A 511 -12.78 -22.47 -23.68
C VAL A 511 -11.94 -22.57 -24.97
N ALA A 512 -11.11 -21.58 -25.30
CA ALA A 512 -10.28 -21.61 -26.51
C ALA A 512 -8.90 -22.29 -26.32
N GLY A 513 -8.33 -22.26 -25.10
CA GLY A 513 -7.08 -22.96 -24.76
C GLY A 513 -7.26 -24.37 -24.20
N ALA A 514 -8.49 -24.75 -23.81
CA ALA A 514 -8.76 -26.01 -23.13
C ALA A 514 -9.17 -27.16 -24.06
N LEU A 515 -9.53 -26.89 -25.32
CA LEU A 515 -9.88 -27.94 -26.30
C LEU A 515 -8.67 -28.50 -27.07
N SER A 516 -7.50 -27.84 -27.03
CA SER A 516 -6.31 -28.33 -27.72
C SER A 516 -5.49 -29.38 -26.95
N GLY A 517 -5.81 -29.62 -25.67
CA GLY A 517 -5.05 -30.55 -24.81
C GLY A 517 -5.49 -32.02 -24.86
N ILE A 518 -6.64 -32.35 -25.47
CA ILE A 518 -7.16 -33.74 -25.43
C ILE A 518 -6.61 -34.62 -26.57
N MET A 519 -5.71 -34.10 -27.43
CA MET A 519 -5.06 -34.89 -28.49
C MET A 519 -3.53 -34.98 -28.42
N GLY A 520 -2.88 -34.48 -27.37
CA GLY A 520 -1.41 -34.48 -27.29
C GLY A 520 -0.85 -34.89 -25.95
N GLY A 521 -0.67 -36.19 -25.74
CA GLY A 521 0.36 -36.72 -24.84
C GLY A 521 0.08 -36.66 -23.33
N VAL A 522 -0.14 -37.84 -22.76
CA VAL A 522 -0.01 -38.13 -21.33
C VAL A 522 1.40 -37.72 -20.86
N GLY A 523 1.48 -36.95 -19.77
CA GLY A 523 2.73 -36.63 -19.08
C GLY A 523 3.33 -35.26 -19.42
N LEU A 524 3.25 -34.33 -18.46
CA LEU A 524 4.13 -33.19 -18.20
C LEU A 524 5.29 -32.99 -19.21
N GLY A 525 5.08 -32.16 -20.24
CA GLY A 525 6.20 -31.73 -21.11
C GLY A 525 5.86 -31.26 -22.52
N GLY A 526 4.64 -31.52 -23.03
CA GLY A 526 4.23 -31.08 -24.36
C GLY A 526 2.94 -30.27 -24.29
N VAL A 527 2.94 -29.07 -24.88
CA VAL A 527 1.85 -28.07 -24.89
C VAL A 527 1.76 -27.28 -23.57
N ALA A 528 1.81 -25.95 -23.67
CA ALA A 528 2.03 -25.00 -22.58
C ALA A 528 1.18 -25.29 -21.32
N SER A 529 1.85 -25.48 -20.17
CA SER A 529 1.20 -25.67 -18.85
C SER A 529 0.15 -24.57 -18.57
N PHE A 530 -0.91 -24.88 -17.83
CA PHE A 530 -1.94 -23.92 -17.42
C PHE A 530 -1.32 -22.63 -16.87
N LEU A 531 -0.29 -22.74 -16.01
CA LEU A 531 0.47 -21.59 -15.53
C LEU A 531 1.07 -20.77 -16.68
N ALA A 532 1.76 -21.40 -17.63
CA ALA A 532 2.39 -20.69 -18.74
C ALA A 532 1.39 -19.93 -19.63
N ILE A 533 0.20 -20.50 -19.90
CA ILE A 533 -0.81 -19.84 -20.74
C ILE A 533 -1.54 -18.74 -19.98
N PHE A 534 -1.96 -19.04 -18.75
CA PHE A 534 -2.77 -18.11 -17.95
C PHE A 534 -1.94 -16.91 -17.47
N TRP A 535 -0.66 -17.13 -17.11
CA TRP A 535 0.21 -16.08 -16.54
C TRP A 535 1.10 -15.37 -17.56
N ALA A 536 1.17 -15.85 -18.81
CA ALA A 536 1.65 -15.02 -19.92
C ALA A 536 0.75 -13.80 -20.18
N ASN A 537 -0.46 -13.77 -19.60
CA ASN A 537 -1.33 -12.61 -19.62
C ASN A 537 -0.85 -11.55 -18.60
N GLY A 538 0.02 -10.64 -19.06
CA GLY A 538 0.56 -9.55 -18.26
C GLY A 538 -0.49 -8.63 -17.61
N ALA A 539 -1.70 -8.53 -18.18
CA ALA A 539 -2.79 -7.77 -17.57
C ALA A 539 -3.26 -8.37 -16.24
N LEU A 540 -3.36 -9.70 -16.17
CA LEU A 540 -3.83 -10.41 -14.99
C LEU A 540 -2.79 -10.44 -13.88
N VAL A 541 -1.50 -10.63 -14.24
CA VAL A 541 -0.37 -10.46 -13.31
C VAL A 541 -0.33 -9.01 -12.79
N GLY A 542 -0.57 -8.03 -13.68
CA GLY A 542 -0.68 -6.62 -13.32
C GLY A 542 -1.89 -6.26 -12.47
N ALA A 543 -3.00 -7.02 -12.53
CA ALA A 543 -4.16 -6.82 -11.67
C ALA A 543 -3.92 -7.36 -10.24
N LEU A 544 -3.29 -8.53 -10.12
CA LEU A 544 -2.92 -9.13 -8.85
C LEU A 544 -1.87 -8.30 -8.13
N PHE A 545 -0.72 -8.08 -8.76
CA PHE A 545 0.38 -7.35 -8.13
C PHE A 545 0.20 -5.85 -8.20
N GLY A 546 -0.67 -5.32 -9.08
CA GLY A 546 -0.82 -3.89 -9.30
C GLY A 546 0.45 -3.27 -9.91
N ALA A 547 0.36 -2.03 -10.41
CA ALA A 547 1.53 -1.14 -10.54
C ALA A 547 1.99 -0.68 -9.14
N TYR A 548 2.18 -1.63 -8.23
CA TYR A 548 2.15 -1.44 -6.79
C TYR A 548 3.35 -0.65 -6.26
N GLY A 549 4.55 -0.88 -6.81
CA GLY A 549 5.70 -0.01 -6.56
C GLY A 549 5.41 1.44 -6.98
N ALA A 550 4.72 1.66 -8.10
CA ALA A 550 4.39 3.02 -8.54
C ALA A 550 3.20 3.65 -7.77
N LYS A 551 2.22 2.85 -7.31
CA LYS A 551 1.01 3.35 -6.64
C LYS A 551 1.19 3.56 -5.14
N MET A 552 1.88 2.67 -4.43
CA MET A 552 2.12 2.79 -2.98
C MET A 552 3.23 3.79 -2.63
N THR A 553 4.12 4.13 -3.57
CA THR A 553 5.22 5.09 -3.32
C THR A 553 5.30 6.24 -4.31
N GLY A 554 4.37 6.37 -5.26
CA GLY A 554 4.35 7.43 -6.30
C GLY A 554 3.18 8.43 -6.19
N GLU A 555 2.83 9.08 -7.32
CA GLU A 555 1.92 10.27 -7.40
C GLU A 555 0.52 10.05 -6.79
N MET A 556 0.02 8.82 -6.76
CA MET A 556 -1.26 8.50 -6.10
C MET A 556 -1.18 8.74 -4.59
N MET A 557 -0.01 8.56 -3.96
CA MET A 557 0.20 8.90 -2.54
C MET A 557 0.25 10.40 -2.29
N ASP A 558 0.80 11.18 -3.22
CA ASP A 558 0.86 12.64 -3.08
C ASP A 558 -0.54 13.27 -3.03
N SER A 559 -1.55 12.60 -3.59
CA SER A 559 -2.95 13.01 -3.46
C SER A 559 -3.48 12.88 -2.02
N TYR A 560 -3.05 11.85 -1.27
CA TYR A 560 -3.41 11.64 0.13
C TYR A 560 -2.53 12.47 1.08
N ALA A 561 -1.28 12.77 0.69
CA ALA A 561 -0.37 13.63 1.44
C ALA A 561 -0.86 15.09 1.57
N LYS A 562 -1.87 15.51 0.78
CA LYS A 562 -2.52 16.82 0.93
C LYS A 562 -3.32 16.95 2.21
N GLU A 563 -3.81 15.84 2.76
CA GLU A 563 -4.68 15.83 3.93
C GLU A 563 -3.95 15.55 5.23
N VAL A 564 -2.89 14.74 5.18
CA VAL A 564 -2.03 14.36 6.31
C VAL A 564 -0.59 14.50 5.85
N GLU A 565 0.21 15.26 6.60
CA GLU A 565 1.62 15.48 6.26
C GLU A 565 2.39 14.15 6.29
N ASP A 566 3.31 13.96 5.34
CA ASP A 566 4.19 12.80 5.26
C ASP A 566 3.51 11.41 5.14
N PHE A 567 2.26 11.33 4.67
CA PHE A 567 1.58 10.04 4.47
C PHE A 567 2.24 9.21 3.35
N ARG A 568 2.95 8.13 3.70
CA ARG A 568 3.68 7.28 2.75
C ARG A 568 3.87 5.85 3.27
N PHE A 569 3.82 4.87 2.39
CA PHE A 569 4.26 3.49 2.67
C PHE A 569 5.77 3.36 2.43
N ILE A 570 6.52 2.93 3.43
CA ILE A 570 7.97 2.71 3.36
C ILE A 570 8.22 1.20 3.28
N PRO A 571 8.78 0.66 2.19
CA PRO A 571 9.13 -0.74 2.12
C PRO A 571 10.24 -1.08 3.11
N LEU A 572 10.13 -2.24 3.79
CA LEU A 572 11.10 -2.66 4.80
C LEU A 572 12.24 -3.53 4.24
N ASN A 573 12.01 -4.18 3.10
CA ASN A 573 13.06 -4.85 2.34
C ASN A 573 13.65 -3.86 1.32
N ASN A 574 14.87 -3.37 1.57
CA ASN A 574 15.55 -2.35 0.77
C ASN A 574 16.15 -2.87 -0.56
N ALA A 575 15.86 -4.11 -0.96
CA ALA A 575 16.38 -4.65 -2.21
C ALA A 575 15.45 -4.22 -3.37
N PRO A 576 15.90 -3.37 -4.31
CA PRO A 576 15.09 -2.95 -5.47
C PRO A 576 14.71 -4.10 -6.42
N GLU A 577 15.26 -5.30 -6.20
CA GLU A 577 15.02 -6.53 -6.99
C GLU A 577 14.29 -7.63 -6.19
N ALA A 578 13.78 -7.35 -4.99
CA ALA A 578 13.05 -8.37 -4.23
C ALA A 578 11.75 -8.76 -4.95
N PRO A 579 11.49 -10.07 -5.19
CA PRO A 579 10.30 -10.52 -5.88
C PRO A 579 9.04 -10.17 -5.06
N HIS A 580 8.03 -9.60 -5.72
CA HIS A 580 6.75 -9.29 -5.09
C HIS A 580 6.09 -10.55 -4.50
N LYS A 581 5.31 -10.35 -3.44
CA LYS A 581 4.63 -11.44 -2.71
C LYS A 581 3.11 -11.34 -2.87
N LEU A 582 2.39 -12.44 -2.65
CA LEU A 582 0.92 -12.47 -2.77
C LEU A 582 0.19 -11.76 -1.62
N ARG A 583 0.89 -11.38 -0.54
CA ARG A 583 0.33 -10.74 0.66
C ARG A 583 1.17 -9.56 1.11
N LEU A 584 0.50 -8.63 1.76
CA LEU A 584 1.12 -7.44 2.34
C LEU A 584 0.92 -7.38 3.85
N THR A 585 1.91 -6.81 4.54
CA THR A 585 1.80 -6.45 5.95
C THR A 585 2.19 -4.98 6.14
N ILE A 586 1.34 -4.20 6.79
CA ILE A 586 1.56 -2.77 7.04
C ILE A 586 1.70 -2.56 8.55
N GLY A 587 2.90 -2.19 8.98
CA GLY A 587 3.25 -1.78 10.33
C GLY A 587 2.98 -0.29 10.55
N ILE A 588 2.31 0.07 11.65
CA ILE A 588 1.89 1.44 11.95
C ILE A 588 2.34 1.84 13.35
N ASN A 589 3.28 2.78 13.42
CA ASN A 589 3.82 3.28 14.68
C ASN A 589 2.83 4.22 15.37
N GLY A 590 2.74 4.15 16.70
CA GLY A 590 1.93 5.10 17.49
C GLY A 590 2.68 6.29 18.09
N TRP A 591 4.00 6.22 18.16
CA TRP A 591 4.89 7.28 18.61
C TRP A 591 6.31 6.93 18.16
N LEU A 592 7.20 7.93 18.11
CA LEU A 592 8.59 7.78 17.64
C LEU A 592 9.54 8.48 18.60
N ALA A 593 10.68 7.85 18.96
CA ALA A 593 11.76 8.54 19.68
C ALA A 593 12.76 9.19 18.71
N SER A 594 13.00 8.54 17.58
CA SER A 594 13.88 8.98 16.50
C SER A 594 13.25 8.70 15.13
N GLU A 595 13.74 9.36 14.07
CA GLU A 595 13.22 9.14 12.72
C GLU A 595 13.45 7.72 12.20
N ASP A 596 14.52 7.06 12.64
CA ASP A 596 14.81 5.69 12.22
C ASP A 596 13.81 4.67 12.81
N ASP A 597 13.10 5.02 13.88
CA ASP A 597 12.14 4.14 14.56
C ASP A 597 10.89 3.86 13.71
N ILE A 598 10.68 4.59 12.61
CA ILE A 598 9.60 4.29 11.67
C ILE A 598 9.71 2.85 11.13
N THR A 599 10.94 2.39 10.85
CA THR A 599 11.15 1.08 10.21
C THR A 599 11.67 0.02 11.18
N LYS A 600 12.44 0.42 12.21
CA LYS A 600 13.12 -0.52 13.12
C LYS A 600 12.20 -1.60 13.73
N PRO A 601 11.02 -1.28 14.32
CA PRO A 601 10.19 -2.29 14.97
C PRO A 601 9.65 -3.35 14.01
N TRP A 602 9.53 -2.98 12.73
CA TRP A 602 8.91 -3.82 11.70
C TRP A 602 9.92 -4.65 10.91
N LYS A 603 11.23 -4.44 11.09
CA LYS A 603 12.29 -5.27 10.45
C LYS A 603 12.22 -6.74 10.86
N VAL A 604 11.50 -7.03 11.95
CA VAL A 604 11.25 -8.38 12.46
C VAL A 604 10.25 -9.16 11.58
N LEU A 605 9.51 -8.50 10.69
CA LEU A 605 8.55 -9.17 9.82
C LEU A 605 9.24 -10.13 8.83
N GLY A 606 8.73 -11.36 8.76
CA GLY A 606 9.24 -12.44 7.92
C GLY A 606 9.23 -12.14 6.41
N PRO A 607 10.04 -12.86 5.61
CA PRO A 607 10.10 -12.71 4.15
C PRO A 607 8.84 -13.19 3.40
N GLU A 608 7.90 -13.84 4.10
CA GLU A 608 6.68 -14.43 3.53
C GLU A 608 5.62 -13.39 3.13
N SER A 609 5.69 -12.19 3.69
CA SER A 609 4.80 -11.07 3.33
C SER A 609 5.61 -9.86 2.89
N GLU A 610 5.06 -9.10 1.95
CA GLU A 610 5.66 -7.82 1.56
C GLU A 610 5.36 -6.79 2.65
N ALA A 611 6.40 -6.41 3.41
CA ALA A 611 6.25 -5.65 4.63
C ALA A 611 6.55 -4.15 4.43
N PHE A 612 5.65 -3.30 4.94
CA PHE A 612 5.72 -1.83 4.84
C PHE A 612 5.55 -1.19 6.21
N ALA A 613 6.24 -0.08 6.45
CA ALA A 613 5.95 0.83 7.53
C ALA A 613 5.13 2.02 7.01
N LEU A 614 4.02 2.35 7.66
CA LEU A 614 3.27 3.56 7.36
C LEU A 614 3.91 4.76 8.05
N ARG A 615 4.46 5.66 7.25
CA ARG A 615 4.89 6.98 7.71
C ARG A 615 3.70 7.94 7.61
N TYR A 616 3.46 8.70 8.68
CA TYR A 616 2.49 9.79 8.71
C TYR A 616 2.83 10.74 9.87
N GLU A 617 2.59 12.04 9.69
CA GLU A 617 2.62 13.07 10.76
C GLU A 617 3.85 12.98 11.67
N MET A 618 5.02 12.80 11.04
CA MET A 618 6.29 12.51 11.70
C MET A 618 6.62 13.44 12.86
N LYS A 619 6.52 14.76 12.63
CA LYS A 619 6.79 15.79 13.64
C LYS A 619 5.88 15.63 14.86
N THR A 620 4.61 15.29 14.63
CA THR A 620 3.61 15.10 15.68
C THR A 620 3.92 13.82 16.48
N LEU A 621 4.30 12.73 15.83
CA LEU A 621 4.66 11.46 16.49
C LEU A 621 5.98 11.56 17.28
N LEU A 622 6.97 12.31 16.78
CA LEU A 622 8.22 12.60 17.49
C LEU A 622 7.97 13.50 18.72
N SER A 623 7.15 14.54 18.57
CA SER A 623 6.75 15.40 19.69
C SER A 623 6.01 14.60 20.77
N LEU A 624 5.17 13.64 20.37
CA LEU A 624 4.53 12.74 21.32
C LEU A 624 5.55 11.83 22.01
N GLY A 625 6.47 11.21 21.26
CA GLY A 625 7.50 10.35 21.84
C GLY A 625 8.37 11.07 22.87
N SER A 626 8.77 12.32 22.60
CA SER A 626 9.46 13.17 23.58
C SER A 626 8.61 13.39 24.83
N ALA A 627 7.34 13.78 24.67
CA ALA A 627 6.45 14.02 25.80
C ALA A 627 6.20 12.76 26.65
N LEU A 628 6.10 11.58 26.02
CA LEU A 628 5.98 10.30 26.72
C LEU A 628 7.26 9.92 27.46
N ASN A 629 8.43 10.16 26.86
CA ASN A 629 9.72 9.92 27.52
C ASN A 629 9.92 10.87 28.70
N ASP A 630 9.57 12.15 28.54
CA ASP A 630 9.57 13.15 29.60
C ASP A 630 8.59 12.77 30.72
N LEU A 631 7.42 12.21 30.40
CA LEU A 631 6.49 11.67 31.40
C LEU A 631 7.15 10.53 32.20
N VAL A 632 7.73 9.54 31.53
CA VAL A 632 8.36 8.41 32.22
C VAL A 632 9.57 8.87 33.06
N GLN A 633 10.35 9.84 32.58
CA GLN A 633 11.47 10.42 33.32
C GLN A 633 11.03 11.35 34.46
N SER A 634 9.89 12.04 34.33
CA SER A 634 9.34 12.90 35.40
C SER A 634 8.59 12.10 36.47
N LEU A 635 8.00 10.98 36.07
CA LEU A 635 7.60 9.90 36.98
C LEU A 635 8.83 9.30 37.71
N ALA A 636 10.06 9.61 37.29
CA ALA A 636 11.31 9.25 37.96
C ALA A 636 11.87 10.35 38.92
N TRP A 637 11.48 10.21 40.18
CA TRP A 637 12.31 10.15 41.39
C TRP A 637 12.94 11.41 42.00
N LYS A 638 13.07 12.56 41.31
CA LYS A 638 13.70 13.75 41.93
C LYS A 638 12.85 14.43 43.02
N THR A 639 11.53 14.32 42.94
CA THR A 639 10.58 14.92 43.90
C THR A 639 10.17 13.93 45.00
N LEU A 640 9.99 12.65 44.68
CA LEU A 640 9.59 11.63 45.66
C LEU A 640 10.67 11.39 46.74
N LYS A 641 11.97 11.52 46.40
CA LYS A 641 13.07 11.38 47.36
C LYS A 641 13.19 12.53 48.37
N ARG A 642 12.61 13.70 48.09
CA ARG A 642 12.74 14.91 48.95
C ARG A 642 11.55 15.11 49.88
N GLU A 643 10.34 14.72 49.47
CA GLU A 643 9.13 14.93 50.26
C GLU A 643 8.87 13.81 51.29
N LEU A 644 9.34 12.59 51.03
CA LEU A 644 9.17 11.45 51.95
C LEU A 644 10.02 11.56 53.24
N VAL A 645 10.96 12.51 53.30
CA VAL A 645 11.86 12.72 54.44
C VAL A 645 11.26 13.66 55.51
N LYS A 646 10.10 14.29 55.28
CA LYS A 646 9.49 15.20 56.27
C LYS A 646 8.35 14.52 57.02
N ARG A 647 8.70 13.81 58.10
CA ARG A 647 7.77 13.23 59.10
C ARG A 647 6.80 14.30 59.65
N THR A 648 5.64 14.45 59.02
CA THR A 648 4.48 15.19 59.56
C THR A 648 3.19 14.47 59.15
N ALA A 649 2.14 14.52 59.97
CA ALA A 649 0.83 13.92 59.66
C ALA A 649 0.15 14.51 58.40
N LEU A 650 0.66 15.65 57.91
CA LEU A 650 0.26 16.23 56.62
C LEU A 650 0.84 15.45 55.43
N ALA A 651 1.98 14.76 55.61
CA ALA A 651 2.64 13.98 54.57
C ALA A 651 1.82 12.72 54.18
N THR A 652 1.09 12.10 55.11
CA THR A 652 0.17 10.99 54.79
C THR A 652 -1.05 11.47 54.00
N LEU A 653 -1.54 12.68 54.28
CA LEU A 653 -2.68 13.29 53.58
C LEU A 653 -2.29 13.80 52.19
N LEU A 654 -1.09 14.38 52.06
CA LEU A 654 -0.50 14.76 50.77
C LEU A 654 -0.05 13.55 49.95
N ALA A 655 0.46 12.49 50.60
CA ALA A 655 0.71 11.21 49.95
C ALA A 655 -0.60 10.60 49.44
N ALA A 656 -1.71 10.63 50.17
CA ALA A 656 -3.01 10.16 49.67
C ALA A 656 -3.51 10.94 48.44
N LEU A 657 -3.07 12.18 48.25
CA LEU A 657 -3.37 13.03 47.09
C LEU A 657 -2.38 12.84 45.93
N TRP A 658 -1.41 11.92 46.03
CA TRP A 658 -0.45 11.62 44.97
C TRP A 658 -1.12 11.33 43.60
N PRO A 659 -2.25 10.60 43.50
CA PRO A 659 -2.86 10.31 42.20
C PRO A 659 -3.42 11.58 41.57
N VAL A 660 -3.95 12.51 42.38
CA VAL A 660 -4.52 13.80 41.94
C VAL A 660 -3.40 14.77 41.51
N GLN A 661 -2.27 14.78 42.22
CA GLN A 661 -1.12 15.64 41.89
C GLN A 661 -0.41 15.19 40.61
N VAL A 662 -0.26 13.87 40.41
CA VAL A 662 0.25 13.31 39.14
C VAL A 662 -0.73 13.60 38.00
N LEU A 663 -2.04 13.50 38.23
CA LEU A 663 -3.08 13.93 37.27
C LEU A 663 -2.91 15.39 36.86
N ALA A 664 -2.73 16.29 37.84
CA ALA A 664 -2.63 17.72 37.62
C ALA A 664 -1.32 18.15 36.92
N MET A 665 -0.22 17.41 37.15
CA MET A 665 1.05 17.65 36.46
C MET A 665 1.08 17.04 35.05
N ALA A 666 0.39 15.92 34.82
CA ALA A 666 0.30 15.27 33.51
C ALA A 666 -0.57 16.07 32.52
N SER A 667 -1.65 16.71 33.00
CA SER A 667 -2.62 17.42 32.15
C SER A 667 -2.07 18.68 31.48
N THR A 668 -1.07 19.37 32.07
CA THR A 668 -0.56 20.62 31.50
C THR A 668 0.47 20.44 30.37
N SER A 669 1.13 19.28 30.30
CA SER A 669 2.28 19.09 29.38
C SER A 669 2.03 18.07 28.26
N ILE A 670 1.11 17.12 28.44
CA ILE A 670 0.91 15.99 27.51
C ILE A 670 -0.40 16.08 26.72
N ASP A 671 -1.42 16.74 27.27
CA ASP A 671 -2.76 16.78 26.66
C ASP A 671 -2.73 17.39 25.25
N ASN A 672 -1.94 18.44 25.02
CA ASN A 672 -1.85 19.08 23.71
C ASN A 672 -1.09 18.21 22.67
N PRO A 673 0.14 17.70 22.93
CA PRO A 673 0.80 16.77 22.02
C PRO A 673 0.01 15.48 21.76
N PHE A 674 -0.57 14.86 22.80
CA PHE A 674 -1.28 13.60 22.69
C PHE A 674 -2.59 13.74 21.90
N GLN A 675 -3.45 14.71 22.22
CA GLN A 675 -4.71 14.90 21.51
C GLN A 675 -4.47 15.25 20.04
N ARG A 676 -3.45 16.07 19.76
CA ARG A 676 -3.01 16.37 18.40
C ARG A 676 -2.59 15.09 17.68
N ALA A 677 -1.69 14.30 18.26
CA ALA A 677 -1.22 13.04 17.68
C ALA A 677 -2.35 12.03 17.45
N ARG A 678 -3.30 11.92 18.39
CA ARG A 678 -4.48 11.05 18.29
C ARG A 678 -5.39 11.48 17.15
N HIS A 679 -5.71 12.76 17.04
CA HIS A 679 -6.54 13.30 15.95
C HIS A 679 -5.88 13.04 14.58
N ARG A 680 -4.58 13.31 14.48
CA ARG A 680 -3.80 13.08 13.27
C ARG A 680 -3.69 11.61 12.89
N SER A 681 -3.49 10.71 13.87
CA SER A 681 -3.45 9.26 13.66
C SER A 681 -4.78 8.72 13.15
N ARG A 682 -5.92 9.17 13.72
CA ARG A 682 -7.25 8.80 13.21
C ARG A 682 -7.47 9.27 11.77
N LYS A 683 -7.02 10.49 11.44
CA LYS A 683 -7.09 11.00 10.06
C LYS A 683 -6.24 10.16 9.10
N ALA A 684 -5.03 9.78 9.50
CA ALA A 684 -4.19 8.87 8.74
C ALA A 684 -4.86 7.50 8.53
N GLY A 685 -5.57 6.99 9.54
CA GLY A 685 -6.39 5.79 9.44
C GLY A 685 -7.48 5.86 8.36
N ARG A 686 -8.20 6.99 8.27
CA ARG A 686 -9.20 7.20 7.21
C ARG A 686 -8.57 7.24 5.81
N LEU A 687 -7.42 7.91 5.66
CA LEU A 687 -6.67 7.90 4.39
C LEU A 687 -6.12 6.51 4.04
N LEU A 688 -5.74 5.72 5.04
CA LEU A 688 -5.36 4.32 4.83
C LEU A 688 -6.56 3.54 4.27
N ALA A 689 -7.76 3.73 4.81
CA ALA A 689 -8.97 3.12 4.25
C ALA A 689 -9.23 3.58 2.81
N ASP A 690 -9.05 4.87 2.49
CA ASP A 690 -9.14 5.38 1.12
C ASP A 690 -8.16 4.66 0.18
N ALA A 691 -6.90 4.54 0.59
CA ALA A 691 -5.86 3.85 -0.18
C ALA A 691 -6.22 2.37 -0.40
N LEU A 692 -6.71 1.68 0.64
CA LEU A 692 -7.09 0.28 0.58
C LEU A 692 -8.31 0.04 -0.34
N VAL A 693 -9.33 0.90 -0.27
CA VAL A 693 -10.52 0.85 -1.15
C VAL A 693 -10.13 1.09 -2.60
N ASN A 694 -9.18 1.99 -2.85
CA ASN A 694 -8.64 2.28 -4.18
C ASN A 694 -7.67 1.20 -4.69
N ARG A 695 -7.50 0.09 -3.96
CA ARG A 695 -6.66 -1.07 -4.32
C ARG A 695 -5.24 -0.64 -4.68
N VAL A 696 -4.66 0.28 -3.90
CA VAL A 696 -3.27 0.71 -4.07
C VAL A 696 -2.32 -0.49 -3.98
N GLN A 697 -2.67 -1.46 -3.12
CA GLN A 697 -2.02 -2.76 -2.92
C GLN A 697 -2.20 -3.79 -4.05
N GLY A 698 -3.06 -3.51 -5.03
CA GLY A 698 -3.58 -4.51 -5.97
C GLY A 698 -4.76 -5.29 -5.38
N GLU A 699 -5.09 -6.43 -5.99
CA GLU A 699 -6.17 -7.33 -5.52
C GLU A 699 -5.66 -8.34 -4.48
N ARG A 700 -4.66 -7.94 -3.67
CA ARG A 700 -3.98 -8.75 -2.64
C ARG A 700 -4.53 -8.47 -1.24
N PRO A 701 -4.44 -9.44 -0.31
CA PRO A 701 -4.86 -9.29 1.07
C PRO A 701 -3.83 -8.50 1.87
N VAL A 702 -4.31 -7.71 2.84
CA VAL A 702 -3.47 -6.84 3.68
C VAL A 702 -3.64 -7.19 5.16
N SER A 703 -2.52 -7.40 5.85
CA SER A 703 -2.47 -7.50 7.31
C SER A 703 -2.04 -6.17 7.92
N LEU A 704 -2.74 -5.70 8.95
CA LEU A 704 -2.46 -4.42 9.61
C LEU A 704 -1.94 -4.67 11.02
N VAL A 705 -0.77 -4.13 11.35
CA VAL A 705 -0.15 -4.27 12.67
C VAL A 705 0.17 -2.88 13.19
N GLY A 706 -0.26 -2.55 14.41
CA GLY A 706 0.02 -1.24 14.97
C GLY A 706 0.03 -1.25 16.49
N TYR A 707 0.83 -0.35 17.06
CA TYR A 707 0.92 -0.15 18.51
C TYR A 707 0.50 1.27 18.91
N SER A 708 -0.05 1.44 20.11
CA SER A 708 -0.45 2.73 20.67
C SER A 708 -1.36 3.52 19.71
N LEU A 709 -1.06 4.79 19.40
CA LEU A 709 -1.85 5.58 18.45
C LEU A 709 -1.86 4.99 17.02
N GLY A 710 -0.91 4.13 16.65
CA GLY A 710 -0.92 3.40 15.40
C GLY A 710 -2.05 2.37 15.38
N ALA A 711 -2.31 1.72 16.51
CA ALA A 711 -3.51 0.89 16.68
C ALA A 711 -4.80 1.72 16.61
N ALA A 712 -4.79 2.98 17.07
CA ALA A 712 -5.93 3.89 16.87
C ALA A 712 -6.11 4.33 15.40
N ALA A 713 -5.03 4.43 14.63
CA ALA A 713 -5.11 4.64 13.17
C ALA A 713 -5.75 3.43 12.49
N ILE A 714 -5.36 2.21 12.87
CA ILE A 714 -5.99 0.98 12.36
C ILE A 714 -7.48 0.92 12.75
N HIS A 715 -7.80 1.22 14.00
CA HIS A 715 -9.20 1.27 14.46
C HIS A 715 -10.05 2.23 13.62
N ALA A 716 -9.56 3.44 13.35
CA ALA A 716 -10.23 4.40 12.48
C ALA A 716 -10.33 3.92 11.02
N CYS A 717 -9.30 3.24 10.51
CA CYS A 717 -9.32 2.61 9.18
C CYS A 717 -10.42 1.55 9.08
N LEU A 718 -10.58 0.71 10.10
CA LEU A 718 -11.62 -0.32 10.13
C LEU A 718 -13.03 0.27 10.17
N GLN A 719 -13.24 1.34 10.95
CA GLN A 719 -14.51 2.08 10.97
C GLN A 719 -14.87 2.60 9.58
N GLU A 720 -13.93 3.28 8.92
CA GLU A 720 -14.15 3.85 7.59
C GLU A 720 -14.42 2.77 6.52
N LEU A 721 -13.75 1.62 6.60
CA LEU A 721 -14.02 0.48 5.73
C LEU A 721 -15.40 -0.13 5.99
N ALA A 722 -15.83 -0.20 7.25
CA ALA A 722 -17.14 -0.70 7.65
C ALA A 722 -18.26 0.19 7.11
N ASP A 723 -18.13 1.51 7.30
CA ASP A 723 -19.08 2.52 6.83
C ASP A 723 -19.24 2.49 5.31
N ARG A 724 -18.14 2.25 4.59
CA ARG A 724 -18.12 2.12 3.12
C ARG A 724 -18.51 0.73 2.62
N ARG A 725 -18.76 -0.24 3.51
CA ARG A 725 -19.06 -1.64 3.18
C ARG A 725 -17.98 -2.29 2.31
N ALA A 726 -16.72 -1.95 2.59
CA ALA A 726 -15.56 -2.43 1.86
C ALA A 726 -14.98 -3.69 2.53
N PHE A 727 -15.43 -4.86 2.07
CA PHE A 727 -15.05 -6.16 2.64
C PHE A 727 -14.00 -6.90 1.79
N GLY A 728 -13.37 -7.93 2.37
CA GLY A 728 -12.44 -8.81 1.68
C GLY A 728 -11.07 -8.20 1.35
N ILE A 729 -10.71 -7.09 2.00
CA ILE A 729 -9.42 -6.40 1.82
C ILE A 729 -8.43 -6.77 2.92
N VAL A 730 -8.89 -6.67 4.17
CA VAL A 730 -8.05 -6.88 5.36
C VAL A 730 -8.12 -8.35 5.75
N ASP A 731 -6.95 -8.97 5.86
CA ASP A 731 -6.79 -10.37 6.26
C ASP A 731 -6.77 -10.51 7.78
N SER A 732 -5.75 -9.95 8.43
CA SER A 732 -5.59 -9.99 9.87
C SER A 732 -5.25 -8.62 10.43
N VAL A 733 -5.56 -8.41 11.71
CA VAL A 733 -5.28 -7.15 12.39
C VAL A 733 -4.66 -7.42 13.75
N VAL A 734 -3.55 -6.76 14.07
CA VAL A 734 -2.90 -6.82 15.39
C VAL A 734 -2.87 -5.42 16.00
N LEU A 735 -3.56 -5.25 17.12
CA LEU A 735 -3.69 -4.00 17.86
C LEU A 735 -2.96 -4.11 19.19
N ILE A 736 -1.90 -3.34 19.37
CA ILE A 736 -1.05 -3.40 20.58
C ILE A 736 -1.28 -2.15 21.42
N GLY A 737 -1.78 -2.30 22.64
CA GLY A 737 -2.04 -1.16 23.55
C GLY A 737 -2.99 -0.12 22.95
N ALA A 738 -4.09 -0.58 22.35
CA ALA A 738 -4.98 0.26 21.54
C ALA A 738 -5.81 1.28 22.35
N PRO A 739 -5.72 2.60 22.05
CA PRO A 739 -6.58 3.62 22.61
C PRO A 739 -7.93 3.70 21.85
N ALA A 740 -8.69 2.61 21.98
CA ALA A 740 -10.00 2.39 21.36
C ALA A 740 -11.03 1.91 22.42
N PRO A 741 -12.34 2.13 22.21
CA PRO A 741 -13.36 1.62 23.13
C PRO A 741 -13.30 0.09 23.20
N ALA A 742 -13.57 -0.48 24.38
CA ALA A 742 -13.61 -1.93 24.59
C ALA A 742 -15.02 -2.52 24.41
N ASP A 743 -16.00 -1.70 24.05
CA ASP A 743 -17.40 -2.09 23.88
C ASP A 743 -17.60 -3.22 22.84
N THR A 744 -18.31 -4.26 23.24
CA THR A 744 -18.56 -5.44 22.39
C THR A 744 -19.35 -5.11 21.13
N GLN A 745 -20.38 -4.25 21.21
CA GLN A 745 -21.22 -3.94 20.04
C GLN A 745 -20.41 -3.20 18.98
N HIS A 746 -19.55 -2.28 19.41
CA HIS A 746 -18.61 -1.57 18.56
C HIS A 746 -17.73 -2.54 17.76
N TRP A 747 -17.10 -3.53 18.42
CA TRP A 747 -16.23 -4.50 17.75
C TRP A 747 -16.99 -5.49 16.87
N ARG A 748 -18.25 -5.83 17.20
CA ARG A 748 -19.12 -6.64 16.33
C ARG A 748 -19.44 -5.95 15.01
N ALA A 749 -19.48 -4.61 14.97
CA ALA A 749 -19.66 -3.84 13.74
C ALA A 749 -18.39 -3.84 12.86
N LEU A 750 -17.21 -3.86 13.47
CA LEU A 750 -15.92 -3.86 12.76
C LEU A 750 -15.48 -5.24 12.32
N ARG A 751 -15.89 -6.29 13.05
CA ARG A 751 -15.53 -7.68 12.78
C ARG A 751 -15.71 -8.12 11.32
N PRO A 752 -16.78 -7.75 10.59
CA PRO A 752 -16.98 -8.20 9.21
C PRO A 752 -16.00 -7.61 8.18
N VAL A 753 -15.30 -6.52 8.51
CA VAL A 753 -14.29 -5.90 7.63
C VAL A 753 -13.03 -6.75 7.53
N VAL A 754 -12.68 -7.46 8.60
CA VAL A 754 -11.49 -8.31 8.70
C VAL A 754 -11.89 -9.74 8.37
N ALA A 755 -11.28 -10.36 7.37
CA ALA A 755 -11.65 -11.72 6.99
C ALA A 755 -11.21 -12.77 8.05
N GLY A 756 -9.99 -12.62 8.55
CA GLY A 756 -9.35 -13.51 9.53
C GLY A 756 -9.54 -13.05 10.97
N THR A 757 -8.44 -13.04 11.73
CA THR A 757 -8.44 -12.80 13.18
C THR A 757 -8.07 -11.35 13.52
N ILE A 758 -8.79 -10.78 14.49
CA ILE A 758 -8.41 -9.51 15.14
C ILE A 758 -7.74 -9.84 16.47
N PHE A 759 -6.48 -9.45 16.64
CA PHE A 759 -5.73 -9.62 17.87
C PHE A 759 -5.74 -8.32 18.67
N ASN A 760 -6.32 -8.36 19.86
CA ASN A 760 -6.24 -7.31 20.86
C ASN A 760 -5.15 -7.66 21.87
N VAL A 761 -4.02 -6.96 21.80
CA VAL A 761 -2.89 -7.15 22.68
C VAL A 761 -2.95 -6.05 23.74
N PHE A 762 -3.25 -6.42 24.98
CA PHE A 762 -3.53 -5.49 26.07
C PHE A 762 -2.60 -5.72 27.28
N SER A 763 -2.46 -4.70 28.12
CA SER A 763 -1.76 -4.78 29.40
C SER A 763 -2.52 -3.98 30.44
N GLU A 764 -2.96 -4.62 31.51
CA GLU A 764 -3.61 -3.97 32.64
C GLU A 764 -2.63 -3.05 33.41
N ASN A 765 -1.33 -3.34 33.30
CA ASN A 765 -0.23 -2.64 33.96
C ASN A 765 0.28 -1.42 33.17
N ASP A 766 -0.33 -1.07 32.04
CA ASP A 766 0.06 0.10 31.25
C ASP A 766 -0.43 1.41 31.91
N LEU A 767 0.38 1.93 32.83
CA LEU A 767 0.09 3.15 33.58
C LEU A 767 -0.02 4.40 32.70
N VAL A 768 0.71 4.47 31.58
CA VAL A 768 0.68 5.65 30.69
C VAL A 768 -0.63 5.66 29.91
N LEU A 769 -1.03 4.52 29.33
CA LEU A 769 -2.32 4.41 28.65
C LEU A 769 -3.48 4.60 29.66
N GLY A 770 -3.34 4.04 30.87
CA GLY A 770 -4.27 4.25 31.98
C GLY A 770 -4.42 5.72 32.36
N LEU A 771 -3.32 6.46 32.51
CA LEU A 771 -3.33 7.87 32.90
C LEU A 771 -3.89 8.75 31.77
N VAL A 772 -3.36 8.62 30.57
CA VAL A 772 -3.67 9.54 29.46
C VAL A 772 -5.06 9.27 28.87
N TYR A 773 -5.54 8.02 28.86
CA TYR A 773 -6.82 7.68 28.24
C TYR A 773 -8.00 7.58 29.22
N ARG A 774 -7.79 7.09 30.46
CA ARG A 774 -8.90 6.98 31.45
C ARG A 774 -9.46 8.35 31.85
N LEU A 775 -8.67 9.43 31.73
CA LEU A 775 -9.13 10.81 31.91
C LEU A 775 -10.17 11.28 30.89
N HIS A 776 -10.30 10.58 29.76
CA HIS A 776 -11.12 11.03 28.63
C HIS A 776 -12.18 10.02 28.16
N ALA A 777 -12.26 8.82 28.75
CA ALA A 777 -13.15 7.74 28.29
C ALA A 777 -13.70 6.91 29.46
N LEU A 778 -14.36 7.57 30.42
CA LEU A 778 -14.87 6.92 31.64
C LEU A 778 -16.00 5.90 31.38
N ASP A 779 -16.71 5.98 30.25
CA ASP A 779 -17.97 5.25 30.06
C ASP A 779 -17.86 3.92 29.27
N TYR A 780 -16.77 3.64 28.54
CA TYR A 780 -16.71 2.52 27.56
C TYR A 780 -15.50 1.57 27.65
N GLY A 781 -14.64 1.75 28.66
CA GLY A 781 -13.41 0.97 28.80
C GLY A 781 -12.38 1.19 27.66
N VAL A 782 -11.20 0.62 27.80
CA VAL A 782 -10.08 0.84 26.85
C VAL A 782 -9.54 -0.50 26.37
N ALA A 783 -9.63 -0.78 25.07
CA ALA A 783 -9.22 -2.06 24.49
C ALA A 783 -7.76 -2.44 24.81
N GLY A 784 -6.85 -1.46 24.89
CA GLY A 784 -5.45 -1.69 25.26
C GLY A 784 -5.20 -1.98 26.75
N LEU A 785 -6.18 -1.80 27.63
CA LEU A 785 -6.07 -2.06 29.07
C LEU A 785 -6.91 -3.25 29.55
N GLN A 786 -7.81 -3.77 28.72
CA GLN A 786 -8.73 -4.83 29.12
C GLN A 786 -9.13 -5.69 27.91
N PRO A 787 -9.53 -6.96 28.12
CA PRO A 787 -9.97 -7.82 27.03
C PRO A 787 -11.33 -7.37 26.46
N ILE A 788 -11.52 -7.61 25.16
CA ILE A 788 -12.82 -7.44 24.48
C ILE A 788 -13.51 -8.81 24.45
N THR A 789 -14.73 -8.90 24.97
CA THR A 789 -15.48 -10.17 25.07
C THR A 789 -16.57 -10.28 24.00
N ASP A 790 -17.00 -11.52 23.73
CA ASP A 790 -18.20 -11.85 22.95
C ASP A 790 -18.20 -11.37 21.48
N VAL A 791 -17.01 -11.37 20.86
CA VAL A 791 -16.81 -11.08 19.43
C VAL A 791 -16.14 -12.28 18.74
N PRO A 792 -16.78 -12.91 17.74
CA PRO A 792 -16.19 -14.05 17.01
C PRO A 792 -14.85 -13.70 16.35
N ALA A 793 -13.90 -14.64 16.36
CA ALA A 793 -12.53 -14.47 15.81
C ALA A 793 -11.78 -13.19 16.26
N LEU A 794 -12.15 -12.62 17.40
CA LEU A 794 -11.32 -11.66 18.13
C LEU A 794 -10.60 -12.40 19.24
N ARG A 795 -9.27 -12.26 19.29
CA ARG A 795 -8.43 -12.90 20.32
C ARG A 795 -7.76 -11.85 21.16
N ASN A 796 -7.86 -12.02 22.48
CA ASN A 796 -7.13 -11.18 23.42
C ASN A 796 -5.82 -11.87 23.80
N SER A 797 -4.73 -11.11 23.79
CA SER A 797 -3.42 -11.53 24.30
C SER A 797 -3.03 -10.61 25.43
N ASP A 798 -2.92 -11.16 26.64
CA ASP A 798 -2.48 -10.42 27.81
C ASP A 798 -0.95 -10.35 27.88
N LEU A 799 -0.42 -9.14 27.99
CA LEU A 799 1.01 -8.86 28.19
C LEU A 799 1.31 -8.21 29.54
N SER A 800 0.38 -8.23 30.49
CA SER A 800 0.54 -7.59 31.80
C SER A 800 1.77 -8.07 32.56
N ALA A 801 2.18 -9.33 32.37
CA ALA A 801 3.40 -9.89 32.97
C ALA A 801 4.71 -9.45 32.27
N ALA A 802 4.66 -9.12 30.98
CA ALA A 802 5.84 -8.77 30.18
C ALA A 802 6.03 -7.25 30.01
N VAL A 803 4.94 -6.48 30.06
CA VAL A 803 4.91 -5.04 29.82
C VAL A 803 4.67 -4.29 31.13
N THR A 804 5.76 -3.80 31.71
CA THR A 804 5.75 -2.87 32.85
C THR A 804 5.59 -1.41 32.43
N GLY A 805 5.58 -1.09 31.13
CA GLY A 805 5.36 0.28 30.65
C GLY A 805 5.15 0.42 29.13
N HIS A 806 4.35 1.42 28.73
CA HIS A 806 3.91 1.70 27.36
C HIS A 806 5.02 1.81 26.32
N LEU A 807 6.20 2.29 26.72
CA LEU A 807 7.33 2.49 25.82
C LEU A 807 8.01 1.18 25.39
N ARG A 808 7.65 0.03 25.98
CA ARG A 808 8.25 -1.27 25.66
C ARG A 808 7.62 -1.97 24.46
N TYR A 809 6.45 -1.55 23.98
CA TYR A 809 5.76 -2.22 22.86
C TYR A 809 6.64 -2.40 21.61
N PRO A 810 7.41 -1.40 21.14
CA PRO A 810 8.25 -1.57 19.95
C PRO A 810 9.31 -2.67 20.11
N LEU A 811 9.83 -2.88 21.32
CA LEU A 811 10.86 -3.87 21.64
C LEU A 811 10.30 -5.31 21.66
N LEU A 812 9.03 -5.44 22.06
CA LEU A 812 8.34 -6.74 22.16
C LEU A 812 7.60 -7.12 20.87
N THR A 813 7.70 -6.32 19.81
CA THR A 813 6.98 -6.53 18.55
C THR A 813 7.22 -7.92 17.97
N ALA A 814 8.45 -8.43 18.02
CA ALA A 814 8.79 -9.77 17.55
C ALA A 814 8.02 -10.87 18.29
N ASP A 815 8.09 -10.86 19.63
CA ASP A 815 7.43 -11.85 20.48
C ASP A 815 5.91 -11.81 20.34
N ILE A 816 5.34 -10.60 20.22
CA ILE A 816 3.91 -10.40 20.04
C ILE A 816 3.45 -10.98 18.70
N LEU A 817 4.17 -10.67 17.62
CA LEU A 817 3.86 -11.16 16.29
C LEU A 817 3.95 -12.68 16.19
N ALA A 818 4.97 -13.28 16.81
CA ALA A 818 5.11 -14.73 16.88
C ALA A 818 3.91 -15.38 17.60
N ARG A 819 3.45 -14.82 18.72
CA ARG A 819 2.24 -15.28 19.43
C ARG A 819 0.96 -15.14 18.60
N CYS A 820 0.91 -14.15 17.71
CA CYS A 820 -0.19 -13.94 16.78
C CYS A 820 -0.12 -14.84 15.53
N GLY A 821 0.90 -15.70 15.39
CA GLY A 821 1.06 -16.59 14.23
C GLY A 821 1.67 -15.93 12.99
N PHE A 822 2.39 -14.82 13.14
CA PHE A 822 3.16 -14.23 12.06
C PHE A 822 4.56 -14.85 12.00
N ALA A 823 5.08 -15.04 10.78
CA ALA A 823 6.49 -15.39 10.59
C ALA A 823 7.39 -14.21 10.99
N VAL A 824 8.33 -14.45 11.89
CA VAL A 824 9.24 -13.43 12.45
C VAL A 824 10.69 -13.81 12.11
N ARG A 825 11.49 -12.83 11.68
CA ARG A 825 12.94 -13.00 11.46
C ARG A 825 13.67 -13.03 12.80
N PRO A 826 14.71 -13.88 12.95
CA PRO A 826 15.61 -13.76 14.09
C PRO A 826 16.21 -12.36 14.11
N VAL A 827 16.11 -11.66 15.23
CA VAL A 827 16.82 -10.40 15.43
C VAL A 827 18.29 -10.77 15.59
N GLU A 828 19.15 -10.40 14.62
CA GLU A 828 20.61 -10.49 14.82
C GLU A 828 20.99 -9.63 16.04
N ASP A 829 21.77 -10.19 16.96
CA ASP A 829 22.18 -9.67 18.27
C ASP A 829 22.88 -8.28 18.22
N ALA A 830 22.14 -7.23 17.87
CA ALA A 830 22.63 -5.84 17.89
C ALA A 830 21.87 -4.94 18.87
N THR A 831 20.90 -5.48 19.61
CA THR A 831 20.15 -4.73 20.63
C THR A 831 20.14 -5.36 22.02
N GLN A 832 20.66 -6.58 22.20
CA GLN A 832 20.81 -7.16 23.54
C GLN A 832 21.99 -6.56 24.34
N GLU A 833 23.03 -6.00 23.70
CA GLU A 833 24.16 -5.37 24.43
C GLU A 833 23.83 -4.01 25.08
N GLN A 834 22.68 -3.39 24.78
CA GLN A 834 22.20 -2.22 25.54
C GLN A 834 21.28 -2.59 26.72
N VAL A 835 20.91 -3.87 26.84
CA VAL A 835 20.08 -4.38 27.95
C VAL A 835 20.92 -4.55 29.22
N ASP A 836 22.20 -4.91 29.13
CA ASP A 836 23.04 -5.18 30.32
C ASP A 836 23.80 -3.95 30.87
N SER A 837 23.82 -2.80 30.17
CA SER A 837 24.50 -1.58 30.66
C SER A 837 23.56 -0.48 31.17
N SER A 838 22.25 -0.67 31.04
CA SER A 838 21.23 0.16 31.69
C SER A 838 20.54 -0.55 32.86
N ASP A 839 21.28 -1.50 33.45
CA ASP A 839 20.97 -2.17 34.71
C ASP A 839 21.07 -1.17 35.88
N THR A 840 20.10 -0.25 35.93
CA THR A 840 19.56 0.17 37.21
C THR A 840 18.22 -0.52 37.32
N SER A 841 18.21 -1.67 38.01
CA SER A 841 17.08 -2.10 38.82
C SER A 841 16.25 -0.88 39.21
N ALA A 842 15.03 -0.75 38.65
CA ALA A 842 14.14 0.31 39.06
C ALA A 842 13.99 0.19 40.59
N PRO A 843 14.31 1.22 41.39
CA PRO A 843 14.22 1.12 42.85
C PRO A 843 12.82 0.80 43.36
N GLY A 844 11.81 0.82 42.47
CA GLY A 844 10.44 0.40 42.74
C GLY A 844 10.25 -1.09 42.96
N GLU A 845 11.15 -1.96 42.49
CA GLU A 845 11.03 -3.42 42.71
C GLU A 845 11.41 -3.84 44.14
N GLN A 846 12.36 -3.11 44.76
CA GLN A 846 12.64 -3.27 46.20
C GLN A 846 11.56 -2.62 47.05
N LEU A 847 11.01 -1.46 46.65
CA LEU A 847 9.98 -0.78 47.43
C LEU A 847 8.60 -1.46 47.33
N ALA A 848 8.23 -2.02 46.18
CA ALA A 848 6.98 -2.78 46.04
C ALA A 848 7.04 -4.09 46.83
N LYS A 849 8.20 -4.76 46.86
CA LYS A 849 8.48 -5.88 47.78
C LYS A 849 8.44 -5.43 49.25
N GLU A 850 9.11 -4.33 49.61
CA GLU A 850 9.08 -3.81 50.99
C GLU A 850 7.69 -3.34 51.43
N ILE A 851 6.84 -2.85 50.51
CA ILE A 851 5.45 -2.47 50.80
C ILE A 851 4.55 -3.70 50.91
N THR A 852 4.75 -4.73 50.08
CA THR A 852 4.00 -6.00 50.22
C THR A 852 4.45 -6.81 51.44
N ASP A 853 5.74 -6.79 51.77
CA ASP A 853 6.29 -7.39 52.98
C ASP A 853 5.86 -6.60 54.24
N ALA A 854 5.80 -5.26 54.18
CA ALA A 854 5.29 -4.43 55.29
C ALA A 854 3.76 -4.50 55.48
N GLN A 855 3.00 -4.82 54.43
CA GLN A 855 1.55 -5.07 54.51
C GLN A 855 1.22 -6.51 54.96
N GLY A 856 2.15 -7.45 54.80
CA GLY A 856 2.03 -8.83 55.30
C GLY A 856 2.29 -8.98 56.81
N GLU A 857 2.95 -8.01 57.45
CA GLU A 857 3.24 -8.05 58.91
C GLU A 857 2.18 -7.34 59.78
N THR A 858 1.05 -6.92 59.20
CA THR A 858 -0.08 -6.32 59.96
C THR A 858 -1.45 -6.98 59.72
N GLN A 859 -1.49 -8.29 59.46
CA GLN A 859 -2.65 -9.14 59.74
C GLN A 859 -2.25 -10.50 60.31
#